data_AF-A0A941NPQ3-F1
#
_entry.id   AF-A0A941NPQ3-F1
#
_cell.length_a   1.000
_cell.length_b   1.000
_cell.length_c   1.000
_cell.angle_alpha   90.00
_cell.angle_beta   90.00
_cell.angle_gamma   90.00
#
_symmetry.space_group_name_H-M   'P 1'
#
loop_
_entity.id
_entity.type
_entity.pdbx_description
1 polymer ?
#
loop_
_entity_poly.entity_id
_entity_poly.type
_entity_poly.pdbx_seq_one_letter_code
_entity_poly.pdbx_strand_id
1 'polypeptide(L)'
;MLKSPQSLKKLLAFSEFIERQEQTPETLSQEKRLAIVQKEWLLGNGLNILPDIGRLSTKDIDASTGSSAFAPPEAVEKDISNINSSQLPEYNNHLPQEDLVKAAGVYFRRIGVLDKDTSLKQDVYDKADEHDYFSVIGHGTTHLFTSALKSIIKTKGDVVIFPQPTYGLFLPPVLHLNGQVVSLPLNEKNRFKPDAHELRKLVLQTNDKLKDDYLKSISALTILLNGLFTEKAVKASEKKAILKLVNEVSTLAKEKNGQNFEALDKATSTLNQALSSLISNHFDGATKQTLQDSLHLPLCARVRGFFNINPHMPLGTICDQTDLNKLAEALIPFNDVVVIDDLTYYDLVMTPGLQVGTFAKSTLQARTLTLYSLSKQYALANVRAGIALGPKSLIEPICTDIFNTNNTPNIYSREAFYSIFRWDNNQRLQYLKETNEIYAFRRDFAMALIQGVPKKKSLEDKIKQALAELKITKEEQATLLQGIPGLKVQVTPNSGFFVTIDFSHYQGKYLGKVQLNQSRDFRNAFYCLSDVNTIPGELMYQFEKPVVRFSYSMTTKEILEGILRIKAVLELCQDKPFSQKEINALTNEPKKKGTQKKQNAHPAAKTQPAASPKELTHVYLPTFEKQKKKSKPLLEYAFSTINQKRKKGKRKIKAKKLIVM
;
A
#
# COMPACT_ATOMS: atom_id res chain seq x y z
N MET A 1 -13.05 -33.04 15.85
CA MET A 1 -13.73 -31.99 15.07
C MET A 1 -13.32 -31.95 13.59
N LEU A 2 -12.04 -32.13 13.24
CA LEU A 2 -11.49 -31.82 11.91
C LEU A 2 -11.83 -32.80 10.77
N LYS A 3 -12.38 -33.99 11.06
CA LYS A 3 -12.90 -34.94 10.05
C LYS A 3 -14.42 -35.06 10.09
N SER A 4 -15.11 -33.96 10.39
CA SER A 4 -16.57 -33.92 10.35
C SER A 4 -17.08 -33.76 8.91
N PRO A 5 -18.32 -34.20 8.60
CA PRO A 5 -18.95 -33.90 7.31
C PRO A 5 -18.97 -32.40 6.99
N GLN A 6 -19.09 -31.55 8.02
CA GLN A 6 -19.05 -30.10 7.87
C GLN A 6 -17.66 -29.62 7.44
N SER A 7 -16.58 -30.13 8.04
CA SER A 7 -15.20 -29.82 7.64
C SER A 7 -14.92 -30.22 6.19
N LEU A 8 -15.41 -31.39 5.75
CA LEU A 8 -15.29 -31.80 4.36
C LEU A 8 -16.06 -30.88 3.41
N LYS A 9 -17.30 -30.50 3.75
CA LYS A 9 -18.08 -29.55 2.95
C LYS A 9 -17.30 -28.23 2.74
N LYS A 10 -16.61 -27.74 3.78
CA LYS A 10 -15.75 -26.55 3.67
C LYS A 10 -14.56 -26.78 2.74
N LEU A 11 -13.88 -27.92 2.85
CA LEU A 11 -12.74 -28.27 1.99
C LEU A 11 -13.15 -28.38 0.51
N LEU A 12 -14.31 -28.97 0.23
CA LEU A 12 -14.85 -29.06 -1.13
C LEU A 12 -15.20 -27.66 -1.66
N ALA A 13 -15.89 -26.83 -0.87
CA ALA A 13 -16.22 -25.46 -1.27
C ALA A 13 -14.98 -24.58 -1.46
N PHE A 14 -13.94 -24.75 -0.64
CA PHE A 14 -12.63 -24.14 -0.84
C PHE A 14 -11.98 -24.62 -2.14
N SER A 15 -12.05 -25.93 -2.43
CA SER A 15 -11.49 -26.47 -3.68
C SER A 15 -12.17 -25.87 -4.92
N GLU A 16 -13.50 -25.85 -4.94
CA GLU A 16 -14.29 -25.22 -6.00
C GLU A 16 -14.08 -23.70 -6.07
N PHE A 17 -13.80 -23.04 -4.95
CA PHE A 17 -13.44 -21.63 -4.91
C PHE A 17 -12.11 -21.39 -5.64
N ILE A 18 -11.06 -22.15 -5.32
CA ILE A 18 -9.74 -22.00 -5.95
C ILE A 18 -9.78 -22.35 -7.44
N GLU A 19 -10.42 -23.45 -7.83
CA GLU A 19 -10.59 -23.84 -9.24
C GLU A 19 -11.26 -22.73 -10.08
N ARG A 20 -12.18 -21.95 -9.47
CA ARG A 20 -12.79 -20.79 -10.14
C ARG A 20 -11.85 -19.59 -10.25
N GLN A 21 -10.88 -19.43 -9.36
CA GLN A 21 -9.89 -18.35 -9.39
C GLN A 21 -8.72 -18.63 -10.34
N GLU A 22 -8.37 -19.89 -10.59
CA GLU A 22 -7.18 -20.29 -11.37
C GLU A 22 -7.28 -20.13 -12.90
N GLN A 23 -8.18 -19.30 -13.44
CA GLN A 23 -8.28 -19.04 -14.88
C GLN A 23 -7.22 -18.09 -15.46
N THR A 24 -5.96 -18.15 -15.01
CA THR A 24 -4.87 -17.39 -15.67
C THR A 24 -3.57 -18.19 -15.80
N PRO A 25 -2.98 -18.32 -17.01
CA PRO A 25 -1.81 -19.17 -17.25
C PRO A 25 -0.51 -18.63 -16.63
N GLU A 26 0.41 -19.55 -16.32
CA GLU A 26 1.79 -19.30 -15.89
C GLU A 26 2.67 -18.73 -17.02
N THR A 27 3.01 -17.44 -16.95
CA THR A 27 4.27 -16.78 -17.42
C THR A 27 4.24 -15.26 -17.13
N LEU A 28 3.66 -14.84 -16.00
CA LEU A 28 3.48 -13.42 -15.69
C LEU A 28 4.66 -12.86 -14.89
N SER A 29 5.08 -11.61 -15.19
CA SER A 29 6.03 -10.86 -14.37
C SER A 29 5.46 -10.57 -12.98
N GLN A 30 6.30 -10.22 -12.01
CA GLN A 30 5.85 -9.93 -10.63
C GLN A 30 4.81 -8.81 -10.58
N GLU A 31 4.96 -7.77 -11.41
CA GLU A 31 4.02 -6.65 -11.52
C GLU A 31 2.67 -7.11 -12.06
N LYS A 32 2.67 -7.98 -13.08
CA LYS A 32 1.44 -8.55 -13.65
C LYS A 32 0.74 -9.47 -12.64
N ARG A 33 1.49 -10.26 -11.87
CA ARG A 33 0.95 -11.09 -10.78
C ARG A 33 0.32 -10.20 -9.70
N LEU A 34 1.02 -9.16 -9.26
CA LEU A 34 0.50 -8.21 -8.27
C LEU A 34 -0.79 -7.53 -8.75
N ALA A 35 -0.84 -7.08 -10.01
CA ALA A 35 -2.02 -6.42 -10.56
C ALA A 35 -3.26 -7.32 -10.57
N ILE A 36 -3.09 -8.62 -10.86
CA ILE A 36 -4.18 -9.61 -10.78
C ILE A 36 -4.66 -9.73 -9.34
N VAL A 37 -3.74 -9.96 -8.39
CA VAL A 37 -4.07 -10.10 -6.96
C VAL A 37 -4.79 -8.85 -6.43
N GLN A 38 -4.30 -7.66 -6.78
CA GLN A 38 -4.92 -6.41 -6.37
C GLN A 38 -6.31 -6.21 -6.98
N LYS A 39 -6.50 -6.55 -8.27
CA LYS A 39 -7.81 -6.46 -8.92
C LYS A 39 -8.84 -7.40 -8.31
N GLU A 40 -8.45 -8.65 -8.03
CA GLU A 40 -9.31 -9.62 -7.33
C GLU A 40 -9.74 -9.13 -5.96
N TRP A 41 -8.80 -8.52 -5.22
CA TRP A 41 -9.04 -7.97 -3.89
C TRP A 41 -9.96 -6.74 -3.94
N LEU A 42 -9.66 -5.76 -4.80
CA LEU A 42 -10.42 -4.51 -4.92
C LEU A 42 -11.86 -4.74 -5.39
N LEU A 43 -12.09 -5.74 -6.25
CA LEU A 43 -13.43 -6.09 -6.70
C LEU A 43 -14.23 -6.87 -5.64
N GLY A 44 -13.62 -7.20 -4.50
CA GLY A 44 -14.24 -8.04 -3.47
C GLY A 44 -14.53 -9.46 -3.97
N ASN A 45 -14.04 -9.82 -5.16
CA ASN A 45 -14.27 -11.12 -5.78
C ASN A 45 -13.70 -12.23 -4.90
N GLY A 46 -12.67 -11.98 -4.08
CA GLY A 46 -12.14 -12.95 -3.12
C GLY A 46 -12.78 -12.95 -1.71
N LEU A 47 -13.71 -12.04 -1.41
CA LEU A 47 -14.25 -11.85 -0.04
C LEU A 47 -15.74 -12.22 0.09
N ASN A 48 -16.50 -12.25 -0.99
CA ASN A 48 -17.97 -12.40 -0.95
C ASN A 48 -18.51 -13.72 -1.54
N ILE A 49 -17.68 -14.76 -1.71
CA ILE A 49 -18.12 -15.94 -2.47
C ILE A 49 -18.91 -16.96 -1.63
N LEU A 50 -18.91 -16.90 -0.29
CA LEU A 50 -19.39 -18.04 0.52
C LEU A 50 -20.23 -17.64 1.75
N PRO A 51 -21.42 -17.04 1.58
CA PRO A 51 -22.38 -16.87 2.68
C PRO A 51 -22.89 -18.21 3.26
N ASP A 52 -22.77 -19.32 2.50
CA ASP A 52 -23.31 -20.64 2.85
C ASP A 52 -22.34 -21.57 3.59
N ILE A 53 -21.09 -21.13 3.80
CA ILE A 53 -20.13 -21.86 4.64
C ILE A 53 -20.35 -21.41 6.08
N GLY A 54 -21.05 -22.23 6.87
CA GLY A 54 -21.23 -21.95 8.30
C GLY A 54 -19.87 -21.77 8.99
N ARG A 55 -19.63 -20.57 9.53
CA ARG A 55 -18.37 -20.17 10.19
C ARG A 55 -18.02 -21.11 11.35
N LEU A 56 -16.72 -21.33 11.62
CA LEU A 56 -16.32 -22.10 12.83
C LEU A 56 -16.63 -21.32 14.12
N SER A 57 -16.83 -20.00 14.00
CA SER A 57 -17.14 -19.07 15.07
C SER A 57 -18.02 -17.94 14.54
N THR A 58 -18.82 -17.33 15.40
CA THR A 58 -19.64 -16.16 15.03
C THR A 58 -18.81 -14.87 14.90
N LYS A 59 -17.53 -14.87 15.31
CA LYS A 59 -16.62 -13.71 15.22
C LYS A 59 -15.38 -14.04 14.37
N ASP A 60 -15.13 -13.18 13.38
CA ASP A 60 -13.96 -13.26 12.50
C ASP A 60 -12.71 -12.78 13.25
N ILE A 61 -11.56 -13.39 12.95
CA ILE A 61 -10.26 -12.91 13.43
C ILE A 61 -9.60 -12.13 12.28
N ASP A 62 -9.56 -10.80 12.39
CA ASP A 62 -8.88 -9.95 11.43
C ASP A 62 -7.41 -9.71 11.82
N ALA A 63 -6.55 -10.65 11.44
CA ALA A 63 -5.10 -10.51 11.55
C ALA A 63 -4.48 -9.85 10.30
N SER A 64 -5.29 -9.21 9.44
CA SER A 64 -4.81 -8.56 8.22
C SER A 64 -4.45 -7.10 8.45
N THR A 65 -5.31 -6.36 9.15
CA THR A 65 -5.17 -4.91 9.29
C THR A 65 -4.16 -4.53 10.36
N GLY A 66 -3.53 -3.38 10.14
CA GLY A 66 -2.61 -2.75 11.07
C GLY A 66 -3.30 -1.70 11.93
N SER A 67 -4.48 -2.04 12.46
CA SER A 67 -5.27 -1.15 13.32
C SER A 67 -4.87 -1.38 14.76
N SER A 68 -4.66 -0.28 15.50
CA SER A 68 -4.41 -0.38 16.94
C SER A 68 -5.65 -0.92 17.64
N ALA A 69 -5.47 -1.85 18.58
CA ALA A 69 -6.53 -2.24 19.51
C ALA A 69 -6.63 -1.29 20.72
N PHE A 70 -5.84 -0.22 20.75
CA PHE A 70 -5.87 0.78 21.81
C PHE A 70 -6.79 1.94 21.44
N ALA A 71 -7.36 2.57 22.46
CA ALA A 71 -8.03 3.85 22.30
C ALA A 71 -7.01 4.94 21.94
N PRO A 72 -7.42 5.99 21.20
CA PRO A 72 -6.67 7.23 21.09
C PRO A 72 -6.32 7.82 22.46
N PRO A 73 -5.27 8.64 22.57
CA PRO A 73 -4.99 9.36 23.81
C PRO A 73 -6.16 10.24 24.24
N GLU A 74 -6.57 10.15 25.51
CA GLU A 74 -7.69 10.92 26.08
C GLU A 74 -7.51 12.43 25.88
N ALA A 75 -6.28 12.94 25.96
CA ALA A 75 -5.98 14.34 25.71
C ALA A 75 -6.35 14.79 24.29
N VAL A 76 -6.12 13.93 23.30
CA VAL A 76 -6.47 14.21 21.89
C VAL A 76 -7.98 14.18 21.72
N GLU A 77 -8.67 13.20 22.31
CA GLU A 77 -10.14 13.13 22.26
C GLU A 77 -10.78 14.36 22.90
N LYS A 78 -10.25 14.79 24.04
CA LYS A 78 -10.68 16.01 24.74
C LYS A 78 -10.47 17.26 23.88
N ASP A 79 -9.27 17.44 23.31
CA ASP A 79 -8.96 18.60 22.47
C ASP A 79 -9.89 18.67 21.24
N ILE A 80 -10.13 17.53 20.57
CA ILE A 80 -11.08 17.42 19.46
C ILE A 80 -12.51 17.76 19.90
N SER A 81 -12.96 17.27 21.06
CA SER A 81 -14.31 17.51 21.57
C SER A 81 -14.57 18.96 21.97
N ASN A 82 -13.52 19.72 22.28
CA ASN A 82 -13.60 21.12 22.68
C ASN A 82 -13.67 22.10 21.49
N ILE A 83 -13.56 21.61 20.25
CA ILE A 83 -13.64 22.47 19.07
C ILE A 83 -15.04 23.07 18.98
N ASN A 84 -15.11 24.40 19.09
CA ASN A 84 -16.36 25.13 19.02
C ASN A 84 -16.92 25.14 17.60
N SER A 85 -18.00 24.38 17.37
CA SER A 85 -18.62 24.25 16.06
C SER A 85 -19.14 25.57 15.47
N SER A 86 -19.41 26.57 16.32
CA SER A 86 -19.84 27.91 15.86
C SER A 86 -18.71 28.74 15.24
N GLN A 87 -17.45 28.34 15.41
CA GLN A 87 -16.26 28.96 14.83
C GLN A 87 -15.73 28.23 13.58
N LEU A 88 -16.50 27.28 13.03
CA LEU A 88 -16.12 26.46 11.87
C LEU A 88 -16.62 26.93 10.47
N PRO A 89 -17.10 28.17 10.20
CA PRO A 89 -17.73 28.45 8.91
C PRO A 89 -16.75 28.62 7.73
N GLU A 90 -15.43 28.63 7.94
CA GLU A 90 -14.46 28.92 6.87
C GLU A 90 -13.70 27.70 6.36
N TYR A 91 -13.60 27.60 5.02
CA TYR A 91 -12.58 26.79 4.39
C TYR A 91 -11.21 27.37 4.72
N ASN A 92 -10.48 26.71 5.63
CA ASN A 92 -9.08 26.99 5.88
C ASN A 92 -8.25 26.49 4.68
N ASN A 93 -8.35 27.21 3.55
CA ASN A 93 -7.63 26.96 2.29
C ASN A 93 -6.13 27.22 2.41
N HIS A 94 -5.69 27.78 3.53
CA HIS A 94 -4.28 28.01 3.79
C HIS A 94 -3.65 26.74 4.37
N LEU A 95 -2.42 26.49 3.90
CA LEU A 95 -1.39 25.60 4.45
C LEU A 95 -1.44 25.50 5.98
N PRO A 96 -0.88 24.44 6.62
CA PRO A 96 -1.06 24.19 8.06
C PRO A 96 -1.01 25.47 8.91
N GLN A 97 -1.98 25.62 9.82
CA GLN A 97 -2.10 26.78 10.72
C GLN A 97 -0.73 27.11 11.31
N GLU A 98 -0.39 28.40 11.43
CA GLU A 98 0.92 28.85 11.88
C GLU A 98 1.36 28.15 13.18
N ASP A 99 0.45 28.03 14.14
CA ASP A 99 0.69 27.34 15.42
C ASP A 99 0.97 25.85 15.25
N LEU A 100 0.30 25.19 14.31
CA LEU A 100 0.53 23.77 14.00
C LEU A 100 1.90 23.55 13.36
N VAL A 101 2.33 24.44 12.46
CA VAL A 101 3.68 24.37 11.87
C VAL A 101 4.75 24.61 12.93
N LYS A 102 4.56 25.62 13.79
CA LYS A 102 5.47 25.89 14.92
C LYS A 102 5.57 24.68 15.85
N ALA A 103 4.43 24.11 16.24
CA ALA A 103 4.38 22.92 17.08
C ALA A 103 5.04 21.71 16.41
N ALA A 104 4.81 21.50 15.11
CA ALA A 104 5.47 20.46 14.32
C ALA A 104 6.99 20.64 14.32
N GLY A 105 7.49 21.86 14.07
CA GLY A 105 8.92 22.14 14.09
C GLY A 105 9.57 21.82 15.44
N VAL A 106 8.93 22.21 16.55
CA VAL A 106 9.37 21.85 17.91
C VAL A 106 9.36 20.34 18.11
N TYR A 107 8.28 19.67 17.70
CA TYR A 107 8.12 18.22 17.83
C TYR A 107 9.20 17.45 17.07
N PHE A 108 9.41 17.75 15.79
CA PHE A 108 10.36 17.00 14.94
C PHE A 108 11.82 17.22 15.33
N ARG A 109 12.18 18.39 15.87
CA ARG A 109 13.50 18.58 16.51
C ARG A 109 13.63 17.78 17.79
N ARG A 110 12.60 17.76 18.63
CA ARG A 110 12.59 16.99 19.89
C ARG A 110 12.76 15.48 19.66
N ILE A 111 12.10 14.93 18.63
CA ILE A 111 12.20 13.50 18.31
C ILE A 111 13.41 13.15 17.41
N GLY A 112 14.24 14.15 17.07
CA GLY A 112 15.48 13.97 16.34
C GLY A 112 15.32 13.67 14.85
N VAL A 113 14.18 14.03 14.25
CA VAL A 113 13.95 13.95 12.79
C VAL A 113 14.52 15.16 12.06
N LEU A 114 14.39 16.35 12.66
CA LEU A 114 15.01 17.59 12.17
C LEU A 114 16.21 17.97 13.03
N ASP A 115 17.20 18.63 12.45
CA ASP A 115 18.31 19.20 13.19
C ASP A 115 17.86 20.41 14.01
N LYS A 116 18.64 20.75 15.05
CA LYS A 116 18.28 21.82 16.00
C LYS A 116 18.05 23.17 15.33
N ASP A 117 18.82 23.44 14.28
CA ASP A 117 18.82 24.72 13.57
C ASP A 117 17.91 24.70 12.33
N THR A 118 17.33 23.54 11.98
CA THR A 118 16.39 23.45 10.86
C THR A 118 15.10 24.18 11.20
N SER A 119 14.80 25.21 10.41
CA SER A 119 13.58 26.00 10.49
C SER A 119 12.47 25.31 9.67
N LEU A 120 11.26 25.23 10.24
CA LEU A 120 10.08 24.71 9.54
C LEU A 120 9.17 25.88 9.19
N LYS A 121 9.11 26.23 7.92
CA LYS A 121 8.33 27.35 7.38
C LYS A 121 6.92 26.91 6.98
N GLN A 122 6.00 27.86 7.02
CA GLN A 122 4.58 27.64 6.77
C GLN A 122 4.23 27.76 5.29
N ASP A 123 4.61 28.87 4.65
CA ASP A 123 4.22 29.17 3.28
C ASP A 123 5.34 28.81 2.29
N VAL A 124 5.06 27.84 1.43
CA VAL A 124 5.99 27.44 0.35
C VAL A 124 6.21 28.55 -0.67
N TYR A 125 5.31 29.53 -0.79
CA TYR A 125 5.39 30.60 -1.77
C TYR A 125 6.21 31.81 -1.28
N ASP A 126 6.60 31.83 -0.01
CA ASP A 126 7.53 32.82 0.52
C ASP A 126 8.97 32.60 0.02
N LYS A 127 9.84 33.60 0.26
CA LYS A 127 11.28 33.46 0.04
C LYS A 127 11.81 32.36 0.96
N ALA A 128 12.52 31.40 0.37
CA ALA A 128 13.08 30.26 1.06
C ALA A 128 14.60 30.37 1.12
N ASP A 129 15.18 30.14 2.29
CA ASP A 129 16.61 29.92 2.43
C ASP A 129 16.98 28.46 2.12
N GLU A 130 18.25 28.18 1.80
CA GLU A 130 18.72 26.83 1.42
C GLU A 130 18.50 25.79 2.54
N HIS A 131 18.44 26.23 3.80
CA HIS A 131 18.22 25.38 4.97
C HIS A 131 16.76 25.29 5.41
N ASP A 132 15.84 25.97 4.73
CA ASP A 132 14.43 25.96 5.11
C ASP A 132 13.73 24.66 4.72
N TYR A 133 13.06 24.07 5.71
CA TYR A 133 12.12 22.98 5.51
C TYR A 133 10.70 23.52 5.46
N PHE A 134 9.86 22.83 4.72
CA PHE A 134 8.44 23.14 4.61
C PHE A 134 7.62 21.93 5.06
N SER A 135 6.38 22.17 5.46
CA SER A 135 5.45 21.10 5.81
C SER A 135 4.11 21.22 5.12
N VAL A 136 3.49 20.08 4.85
CA VAL A 136 2.11 20.03 4.37
C VAL A 136 1.38 18.86 5.00
N ILE A 137 0.16 19.11 5.46
CA ILE A 137 -0.72 18.08 6.01
C ILE A 137 -1.66 17.61 4.92
N GLY A 138 -1.70 16.30 4.67
CA GLY A 138 -2.57 15.66 3.70
C GLY A 138 -3.42 14.56 4.32
N HIS A 139 -4.27 13.93 3.51
CA HIS A 139 -5.21 12.87 3.91
C HIS A 139 -4.53 11.51 4.16
N GLY A 140 -3.49 11.50 5.00
CA GLY A 140 -2.62 10.35 5.28
C GLY A 140 -1.36 10.31 4.43
N THR A 141 -0.39 9.48 4.83
CA THR A 141 0.90 9.34 4.13
C THR A 141 0.75 8.72 2.74
N THR A 142 -0.26 7.87 2.52
CA THR A 142 -0.59 7.33 1.19
C THR A 142 -0.97 8.41 0.18
N HIS A 143 -1.75 9.41 0.62
CA HIS A 143 -2.10 10.56 -0.22
C HIS A 143 -0.86 11.41 -0.53
N LEU A 144 -0.09 11.77 0.51
CA LEU A 144 1.13 12.57 0.37
C LEU A 144 2.17 11.90 -0.54
N PHE A 145 2.38 10.60 -0.38
CA PHE A 145 3.23 9.80 -1.26
C PHE A 145 2.75 9.86 -2.71
N THR A 146 1.44 9.68 -2.96
CA THR A 146 0.87 9.71 -4.31
C THR A 146 1.03 11.08 -4.95
N SER A 147 0.82 12.16 -4.20
CA SER A 147 1.04 13.53 -4.67
C SER A 147 2.51 13.80 -4.97
N ALA A 148 3.42 13.34 -4.10
CA ALA A 148 4.86 13.49 -4.32
C ALA A 148 5.35 12.78 -5.59
N LEU A 149 4.80 11.60 -5.90
CA LEU A 149 5.19 10.88 -7.10
C LEU A 149 4.92 11.66 -8.40
N LYS A 150 3.93 12.55 -8.43
CA LYS A 150 3.63 13.38 -9.62
C LYS A 150 4.76 14.35 -9.98
N SER A 151 5.60 14.75 -9.01
CA SER A 151 6.77 15.59 -9.27
C SER A 151 8.07 14.78 -9.45
N ILE A 152 8.09 13.55 -8.93
CA ILE A 152 9.24 12.64 -9.02
C ILE A 152 9.26 11.87 -10.36
N ILE A 153 8.10 11.35 -10.79
CA ILE A 153 7.93 10.64 -12.08
C ILE A 153 7.66 11.69 -13.15
N LYS A 154 8.70 12.07 -13.89
CA LYS A 154 8.65 13.13 -14.92
C LYS A 154 8.51 12.57 -16.32
N THR A 155 9.06 11.38 -16.53
CA THR A 155 9.10 10.69 -17.81
C THR A 155 8.41 9.34 -17.68
N LYS A 156 7.63 8.96 -18.69
CA LYS A 156 7.06 7.61 -18.77
C LYS A 156 8.18 6.58 -18.66
N GLY A 157 8.05 5.65 -17.72
CA GLY A 157 9.05 4.62 -17.45
C GLY A 157 10.11 5.01 -16.41
N ASP A 158 10.06 6.22 -15.83
CA ASP A 158 10.91 6.58 -14.69
C ASP A 158 10.74 5.56 -13.56
N VAL A 159 11.84 5.23 -12.89
CA VAL A 159 11.90 4.15 -11.91
C VAL A 159 11.92 4.69 -10.49
N VAL A 160 11.16 4.03 -9.61
CA VAL A 160 11.29 4.16 -8.15
C VAL A 160 11.74 2.82 -7.58
N ILE A 161 12.81 2.83 -6.78
CA ILE A 161 13.37 1.64 -6.14
C ILE A 161 12.69 1.39 -4.79
N PHE A 162 12.31 0.14 -4.53
CA PHE A 162 11.63 -0.30 -3.30
C PHE A 162 12.41 -1.45 -2.64
N PRO A 163 12.74 -1.37 -1.33
CA PRO A 163 13.15 -2.53 -0.56
C PRO A 163 12.05 -3.61 -0.55
N GLN A 164 12.39 -4.88 -0.78
CA GLN A 164 11.45 -6.00 -0.90
C GLN A 164 11.70 -7.05 0.20
N PRO A 165 10.68 -7.53 0.94
CA PRO A 165 9.25 -7.20 0.84
C PRO A 165 8.94 -5.76 1.26
N THR A 166 7.81 -5.22 0.83
CA THR A 166 7.39 -3.82 1.06
C THR A 166 5.91 -3.68 1.41
N TYR A 167 5.44 -2.46 1.65
CA TYR A 167 4.01 -2.16 1.73
C TYR A 167 3.41 -2.01 0.32
N GLY A 168 2.83 -3.09 -0.20
CA GLY A 168 2.39 -3.17 -1.60
C GLY A 168 1.33 -2.14 -2.05
N LEU A 169 0.69 -1.40 -1.13
CA LEU A 169 -0.23 -0.31 -1.50
C LEU A 169 0.48 0.93 -2.06
N PHE A 170 1.80 1.06 -1.90
CA PHE A 170 2.58 2.14 -2.51
C PHE A 170 3.03 1.83 -3.95
N LEU A 171 2.82 0.60 -4.42
CA LEU A 171 3.18 0.20 -5.79
C LEU A 171 2.21 0.75 -6.85
N PRO A 172 0.86 0.65 -6.69
CA PRO A 172 -0.08 1.13 -7.71
C PRO A 172 0.06 2.61 -8.06
N PRO A 173 0.27 3.55 -7.12
CA PRO A 173 0.50 4.96 -7.46
C PRO A 173 1.65 5.18 -8.45
N VAL A 174 2.76 4.43 -8.32
CA VAL A 174 3.90 4.51 -9.26
C VAL A 174 3.48 4.04 -10.65
N LEU A 175 2.81 2.88 -10.73
CA LEU A 175 2.37 2.29 -11.99
C LEU A 175 1.29 3.15 -12.67
N HIS A 176 0.39 3.76 -11.91
CA HIS A 176 -0.66 4.64 -12.44
C HIS A 176 -0.10 5.89 -13.11
N LEU A 177 1.03 6.39 -12.62
CA LEU A 177 1.77 7.50 -13.24
C LEU A 177 2.68 7.05 -14.39
N ASN A 178 2.51 5.82 -14.88
CA ASN A 178 3.35 5.17 -15.88
C ASN A 178 4.84 5.07 -15.47
N GLY A 179 5.13 5.09 -14.18
CA GLY A 179 6.45 4.75 -13.64
C GLY A 179 6.66 3.24 -13.58
N GLN A 180 7.88 2.86 -13.24
CA GLN A 180 8.29 1.48 -13.01
C GLN A 180 8.78 1.30 -11.59
N VAL A 181 8.57 0.10 -11.03
CA VAL A 181 9.10 -0.30 -9.74
C VAL A 181 10.26 -1.24 -9.99
N VAL A 182 11.38 -1.00 -9.31
CA VAL A 182 12.50 -1.94 -9.26
C VAL A 182 12.76 -2.32 -7.81
N SER A 183 12.90 -3.61 -7.54
CA SER A 183 13.06 -4.11 -6.17
C SER A 183 14.50 -4.23 -5.75
N LEU A 184 14.75 -3.81 -4.51
CA LEU A 184 15.98 -4.06 -3.75
C LEU A 184 15.71 -5.18 -2.73
N PRO A 185 16.17 -6.42 -2.97
CA PRO A 185 15.86 -7.55 -2.10
C PRO A 185 16.45 -7.40 -0.69
N LEU A 186 15.62 -7.56 0.33
CA LEU A 186 16.01 -7.66 1.73
C LEU A 186 16.17 -9.13 2.10
N ASN A 187 17.33 -9.49 2.63
CA ASN A 187 17.67 -10.87 2.90
C ASN A 187 18.26 -11.05 4.30
N GLU A 188 18.26 -12.30 4.76
CA GLU A 188 18.74 -12.67 6.09
C GLU A 188 20.23 -12.34 6.30
N LYS A 189 21.07 -12.41 5.26
CA LYS A 189 22.52 -12.13 5.36
C LYS A 189 22.78 -10.70 5.85
N ASN A 190 21.94 -9.75 5.44
CA ASN A 190 21.99 -8.37 5.92
C ASN A 190 20.91 -8.06 6.97
N ARG A 191 20.43 -9.08 7.70
CA ARG A 191 19.40 -8.95 8.75
C ARG A 191 18.14 -8.22 8.26
N PHE A 192 17.78 -8.44 7.00
CA PHE A 192 16.68 -7.79 6.32
C PHE A 192 16.72 -6.25 6.36
N LYS A 193 17.93 -5.69 6.27
CA LYS A 193 18.16 -4.26 6.00
C LYS A 193 18.60 -4.06 4.54
N PRO A 194 18.28 -2.93 3.91
CA PRO A 194 18.79 -2.60 2.58
C PRO A 194 20.32 -2.50 2.62
N ASP A 195 20.97 -2.97 1.56
CA ASP A 195 22.42 -2.92 1.40
C ASP A 195 22.81 -1.78 0.46
N ALA A 196 23.77 -0.96 0.89
CA ALA A 196 24.20 0.23 0.15
C ALA A 196 24.95 -0.11 -1.15
N HIS A 197 25.72 -1.19 -1.17
CA HIS A 197 26.44 -1.63 -2.36
C HIS A 197 25.46 -2.14 -3.42
N GLU A 198 24.52 -3.00 -3.03
CA GLU A 198 23.48 -3.50 -3.93
C GLU A 198 22.55 -2.38 -4.40
N LEU A 199 22.20 -1.41 -3.55
CA LEU A 199 21.43 -0.24 -3.97
C LEU A 199 22.15 0.55 -5.07
N ARG A 200 23.42 0.90 -4.87
CA ARG A 200 24.21 1.64 -5.87
C ARG A 200 24.30 0.88 -7.19
N LYS A 201 24.61 -0.41 -7.11
CA LYS A 201 24.71 -1.30 -8.27
C LYS A 201 23.38 -1.40 -9.01
N LEU A 202 22.27 -1.52 -8.29
CA LEU A 202 20.93 -1.59 -8.86
C LEU A 202 20.55 -0.30 -9.60
N VAL A 203 20.87 0.88 -9.04
CA VAL A 203 20.65 2.17 -9.72
C VAL A 203 21.43 2.24 -11.04
N LEU A 204 22.72 1.88 -11.02
CA LEU A 204 23.57 1.87 -12.22
C LEU A 204 23.02 0.93 -13.30
N GLN A 205 22.76 -0.33 -12.94
CA GLN A 205 22.25 -1.34 -13.87
C GLN A 205 20.90 -0.95 -14.45
N THR A 206 20.02 -0.36 -13.63
CA THR A 206 18.71 0.10 -14.09
C THR A 206 18.84 1.26 -15.07
N ASN A 207 19.67 2.26 -14.76
CA ASN A 207 19.89 3.40 -15.65
C ASN A 207 20.56 2.99 -16.97
N ASP A 208 21.53 2.08 -16.94
CA ASP A 208 22.17 1.56 -18.15
C ASP A 208 21.13 0.84 -19.04
N LYS A 209 20.27 0.01 -18.45
CA LYS A 209 19.17 -0.66 -19.19
C LYS A 209 18.20 0.35 -19.82
N LEU A 210 17.82 1.39 -19.08
CA LEU A 210 16.91 2.42 -19.58
C LEU A 210 17.54 3.21 -20.74
N LYS A 211 18.86 3.48 -20.69
CA LYS A 211 19.61 4.07 -21.80
C LYS A 211 19.67 3.14 -23.02
N ASP A 212 19.86 1.83 -22.82
CA ASP A 212 19.83 0.85 -23.90
C ASP A 212 18.46 0.80 -24.58
N ASP A 213 17.37 0.88 -23.82
CA ASP A 213 16.01 0.99 -24.36
C ASP A 213 15.79 2.33 -25.07
N TYR A 214 16.37 3.42 -24.56
CA TYR A 214 16.33 4.73 -25.20
C TYR A 214 17.07 4.76 -26.56
N LEU A 215 18.21 4.07 -26.66
CA LEU A 215 18.96 3.92 -27.91
C LEU A 215 18.15 3.20 -29.01
N LYS A 216 17.27 2.27 -28.63
CA LYS A 216 16.33 1.64 -29.58
C LYS A 216 15.33 2.65 -30.11
N SER A 217 14.81 3.54 -29.26
CA SER A 217 13.91 4.63 -29.68
C SER A 217 14.60 5.62 -30.62
N ILE A 218 15.86 5.99 -30.34
CA ILE A 218 16.68 6.83 -31.24
C ILE A 218 16.89 6.15 -32.59
N SER A 219 17.13 4.84 -32.58
CA SER A 219 17.31 4.06 -33.82
C SER A 219 16.02 4.03 -34.65
N ALA A 220 14.87 3.82 -34.01
CA ALA A 220 13.56 3.88 -34.66
C ALA A 220 13.28 5.27 -35.26
N LEU A 221 13.54 6.34 -34.50
CA LEU A 221 13.44 7.71 -34.99
C LEU A 221 14.33 7.95 -36.21
N THR A 222 15.56 7.46 -36.19
CA THR A 222 16.52 7.59 -37.30
C THR A 222 15.99 6.94 -38.58
N ILE A 223 15.36 5.75 -38.47
CA ILE A 223 14.74 5.07 -39.61
C ILE A 223 13.59 5.91 -40.19
N LEU A 224 12.72 6.45 -39.33
CA LEU A 224 11.61 7.31 -39.76
C LEU A 224 12.12 8.58 -40.46
N LEU A 225 13.15 9.22 -39.89
CA LEU A 225 13.77 10.41 -40.49
C LEU A 225 14.40 10.10 -41.85
N ASN A 226 15.08 8.96 -41.99
CA ASN A 226 15.64 8.56 -43.28
C ASN A 226 14.54 8.37 -44.33
N GLY A 227 13.38 7.81 -43.95
CA GLY A 227 12.20 7.74 -44.81
C GLY A 227 11.70 9.14 -45.21
N LEU A 228 11.49 10.03 -44.24
CA LEU A 228 11.05 11.40 -44.48
C LEU A 228 12.02 12.17 -45.40
N PHE A 229 13.33 11.96 -45.23
CA PHE A 229 14.37 12.63 -46.00
C PHE A 229 14.51 12.11 -47.43
N THR A 230 13.79 11.07 -47.83
CA THR A 230 13.65 10.73 -49.25
C THR A 230 12.74 11.71 -50.00
N GLU A 231 11.91 12.48 -49.29
CA GLU A 231 11.09 13.52 -49.90
C GLU A 231 11.93 14.73 -50.34
N LYS A 232 11.58 15.27 -51.53
CA LYS A 232 12.29 16.40 -52.17
C LYS A 232 12.08 17.75 -51.45
N ALA A 233 11.11 17.84 -50.54
CA ALA A 233 10.73 19.09 -49.87
C ALA A 233 11.79 19.60 -48.89
N VAL A 234 12.54 18.72 -48.23
CA VAL A 234 13.49 19.09 -47.18
C VAL A 234 14.90 19.35 -47.75
N LYS A 235 15.52 20.49 -47.40
CA LYS A 235 16.86 20.88 -47.89
C LYS A 235 17.96 19.99 -47.29
N ALA A 236 19.02 19.74 -48.06
CA ALA A 236 20.16 18.93 -47.61
C ALA A 236 20.85 19.47 -46.34
N SER A 237 20.90 20.80 -46.18
CA SER A 237 21.46 21.45 -44.98
C SER A 237 20.63 21.17 -43.73
N GLU A 238 19.31 21.17 -43.84
CA GLU A 238 18.38 20.85 -42.73
C GLU A 238 18.50 19.38 -42.34
N LYS A 239 18.56 18.46 -43.32
CA LYS A 239 18.80 17.03 -43.10
C LYS A 239 20.08 16.80 -42.28
N LYS A 240 21.18 17.41 -42.72
CA LYS A 240 22.48 17.30 -42.05
C LYS A 240 22.45 17.85 -40.62
N ALA A 241 21.75 18.96 -40.39
CA ALA A 241 21.61 19.55 -39.06
C ALA A 241 20.85 18.63 -38.10
N ILE A 242 19.71 18.05 -38.54
CA ILE A 242 18.94 17.10 -37.73
C ILE A 242 19.76 15.84 -37.42
N LEU A 243 20.41 15.24 -38.42
CA LEU A 243 21.23 14.04 -38.20
C LEU A 243 22.40 14.29 -37.24
N LYS A 244 22.96 15.50 -37.23
CA LYS A 244 23.98 15.89 -36.24
C LYS A 244 23.41 15.85 -34.81
N LEU A 245 22.22 16.41 -34.60
CA LEU A 245 21.55 16.39 -33.29
C LEU A 245 21.17 14.96 -32.86
N VAL A 246 20.69 14.13 -33.78
CA VAL A 246 20.42 12.70 -33.51
C VAL A 246 21.70 11.98 -33.05
N ASN A 247 22.84 12.22 -33.71
CA ASN A 247 24.12 11.63 -33.34
C ASN A 247 24.61 12.12 -31.97
N GLU A 248 24.41 13.40 -31.64
CA GLU A 248 24.73 13.97 -30.33
C GLU A 248 23.92 13.28 -29.21
N VAL A 249 22.60 13.17 -29.38
CA VAL A 249 21.72 12.46 -28.45
C VAL A 249 22.14 10.99 -28.31
N SER A 250 22.43 10.31 -29.43
CA SER A 250 22.90 8.91 -29.42
C SER A 250 24.23 8.75 -28.68
N THR A 251 25.15 9.71 -28.79
CA THR A 251 26.45 9.66 -28.12
C THR A 251 26.29 9.79 -26.62
N LEU A 252 25.53 10.78 -26.16
CA LEU A 252 25.22 10.99 -24.74
C LEU A 252 24.46 9.80 -24.13
N ALA A 253 23.55 9.18 -24.89
CA ALA A 253 22.82 7.99 -24.46
C ALA A 253 23.73 6.75 -24.31
N LYS A 254 24.86 6.66 -25.03
CA LYS A 254 25.83 5.56 -24.91
C LYS A 254 26.79 5.70 -23.73
N GLU A 255 26.88 6.88 -23.11
CA GLU A 255 27.72 7.09 -21.93
C GLU A 255 27.21 6.23 -20.77
N LYS A 256 28.04 5.26 -20.34
CA LYS A 256 27.73 4.40 -19.19
C LYS A 256 28.05 5.08 -17.86
N ASN A 257 27.53 4.52 -16.77
CA ASN A 257 27.80 4.95 -15.38
C ASN A 257 27.13 6.27 -14.94
N GLY A 258 26.06 6.68 -15.65
CA GLY A 258 24.96 7.46 -15.06
C GLY A 258 25.30 8.81 -14.42
N GLN A 259 25.88 9.76 -15.14
CA GLN A 259 26.08 11.11 -14.56
C GLN A 259 25.59 12.30 -15.38
N ASN A 260 25.23 12.17 -16.66
CA ASN A 260 24.83 13.33 -17.44
C ASN A 260 23.49 13.21 -18.16
N PHE A 261 22.48 12.77 -17.41
CA PHE A 261 21.12 12.81 -17.90
C PHE A 261 20.62 14.24 -18.18
N GLU A 262 21.17 15.25 -17.50
CA GLU A 262 20.86 16.66 -17.78
C GLU A 262 21.31 17.07 -19.19
N ALA A 263 22.56 16.75 -19.58
CA ALA A 263 23.01 17.02 -20.95
C ALA A 263 22.20 16.21 -21.98
N LEU A 264 21.87 14.95 -21.67
CA LEU A 264 21.03 14.13 -22.55
C LEU A 264 19.63 14.75 -22.73
N ASP A 265 19.02 15.26 -21.66
CA ASP A 265 17.71 15.93 -21.71
C ASP A 265 17.76 17.21 -22.54
N LYS A 266 18.81 18.01 -22.36
CA LYS A 266 19.05 19.23 -23.12
C LYS A 266 19.20 18.93 -24.61
N ALA A 267 20.06 17.97 -24.97
CA ALA A 267 20.26 17.55 -26.36
C ALA A 267 18.97 17.02 -26.99
N THR A 268 18.20 16.23 -26.24
CA THR A 268 16.91 15.69 -26.68
C THR A 268 15.90 16.81 -26.95
N SER A 269 15.82 17.78 -26.05
CA SER A 269 14.94 18.94 -26.20
C SER A 269 15.32 19.79 -27.40
N THR A 270 16.62 20.03 -27.64
CA THR A 270 17.11 20.72 -28.83
C THR A 270 16.76 19.96 -30.11
N LEU A 271 16.92 18.63 -30.14
CA LEU A 271 16.49 17.79 -31.26
C LEU A 271 14.99 17.94 -31.53
N ASN A 272 14.14 17.82 -30.49
CA ASN A 272 12.69 17.93 -30.64
C ASN A 272 12.23 19.31 -31.12
N GLN A 273 12.88 20.39 -30.67
CA GLN A 273 12.62 21.74 -31.16
C GLN A 273 12.96 21.85 -32.64
N ALA A 274 14.13 21.37 -33.05
CA ALA A 274 14.56 21.39 -34.45
C ALA A 274 13.63 20.56 -35.36
N LEU A 275 13.18 19.39 -34.89
CA LEU A 275 12.19 18.56 -35.59
C LEU A 275 10.84 19.28 -35.71
N SER A 276 10.38 19.93 -34.64
CA SER A 276 9.12 20.68 -34.64
C SER A 276 9.13 21.85 -35.63
N SER A 277 10.26 22.57 -35.72
CA SER A 277 10.48 23.63 -36.71
C SER A 277 10.52 23.07 -38.13
N LEU A 278 11.26 21.99 -38.35
CA LEU A 278 11.32 21.32 -39.66
C LEU A 278 9.90 20.92 -40.13
N ILE A 279 9.14 20.24 -39.26
CA ILE A 279 7.81 19.77 -39.61
C ILE A 279 6.88 20.93 -39.92
N SER A 280 6.95 22.02 -39.15
CA SER A 280 6.11 23.20 -39.36
C SER A 280 6.43 23.98 -40.65
N ASN A 281 7.67 23.91 -41.13
CA ASN A 281 8.10 24.61 -42.34
C ASN A 281 7.72 23.88 -43.63
N HIS A 282 7.59 22.55 -43.58
CA HIS A 282 7.49 21.70 -44.77
C HIS A 282 6.18 20.93 -44.88
N PHE A 283 5.40 20.82 -43.79
CA PHE A 283 4.18 20.02 -43.76
C PHE A 283 3.01 20.76 -43.11
N ASP A 284 1.81 20.48 -43.59
CA ASP A 284 0.56 21.09 -43.12
C ASP A 284 -0.52 20.04 -42.80
N GLY A 285 -1.66 20.53 -42.31
CA GLY A 285 -2.86 19.74 -42.06
C GLY A 285 -2.63 18.50 -41.18
N ALA A 286 -3.28 17.39 -41.53
CA ALA A 286 -3.21 16.14 -40.78
C ALA A 286 -1.82 15.47 -40.84
N THR A 287 -1.07 15.68 -41.92
CA THR A 287 0.28 15.16 -42.10
C THR A 287 1.23 15.78 -41.08
N LYS A 288 1.15 17.10 -40.89
CA LYS A 288 1.91 17.82 -39.87
C LYS A 288 1.72 17.20 -38.47
N GLN A 289 0.46 17.02 -38.06
CA GLN A 289 0.15 16.46 -36.75
C GLN A 289 0.70 15.04 -36.60
N THR A 290 0.48 14.18 -37.60
CA THR A 290 0.98 12.80 -37.59
C THR A 290 2.50 12.73 -37.45
N LEU A 291 3.23 13.60 -38.16
CA LEU A 291 4.68 13.68 -38.08
C LEU A 291 5.16 14.22 -36.73
N GLN A 292 4.47 15.22 -36.16
CA GLN A 292 4.80 15.75 -34.83
C GLN A 292 4.68 14.66 -33.76
N ASP A 293 3.62 13.85 -33.83
CA ASP A 293 3.41 12.76 -32.88
C ASP A 293 4.42 11.62 -33.08
N SER A 294 4.77 11.31 -34.34
CA SER A 294 5.63 10.16 -34.68
C SER A 294 7.14 10.43 -34.54
N LEU A 295 7.56 11.69 -34.66
CA LEU A 295 8.98 12.08 -34.63
C LEU A 295 9.39 12.72 -33.30
N HIS A 296 8.47 12.90 -32.35
CA HIS A 296 8.81 13.35 -31.02
C HIS A 296 9.55 12.25 -30.25
N LEU A 297 10.76 12.57 -29.77
CA LEU A 297 11.53 11.69 -28.92
C LEU A 297 11.30 12.07 -27.45
N PRO A 298 10.68 11.21 -26.62
CA PRO A 298 10.56 11.51 -25.19
C PRO A 298 11.94 11.65 -24.52
N LEU A 299 11.99 12.24 -23.33
CA LEU A 299 13.21 12.21 -22.52
C LEU A 299 13.58 10.78 -22.13
N CYS A 300 14.84 10.53 -21.80
CA CYS A 300 15.28 9.21 -21.34
C CYS A 300 14.80 8.97 -19.91
N ALA A 301 14.01 7.90 -19.70
CA ALA A 301 13.64 7.46 -18.37
C ALA A 301 14.88 7.12 -17.52
N ARG A 302 14.77 7.30 -16.20
CA ARG A 302 15.84 6.97 -15.24
C ARG A 302 15.30 6.65 -13.86
N VAL A 303 16.16 6.19 -12.96
CA VAL A 303 15.83 6.11 -11.53
C VAL A 303 15.67 7.52 -10.97
N ARG A 304 14.47 7.81 -10.45
CA ARG A 304 14.08 9.10 -9.86
C ARG A 304 13.82 9.02 -8.36
N GLY A 305 13.52 7.84 -7.83
CA GLY A 305 13.13 7.68 -6.44
C GLY A 305 13.76 6.48 -5.76
N PHE A 306 14.08 6.64 -4.48
CA PHE A 306 14.26 5.54 -3.54
C PHE A 306 13.22 5.67 -2.43
N PHE A 307 12.38 4.65 -2.27
CA PHE A 307 11.37 4.63 -1.22
C PHE A 307 11.89 3.86 0.00
N ASN A 308 12.10 4.59 1.09
CA ASN A 308 12.50 4.03 2.38
C ASN A 308 11.30 3.99 3.32
N ILE A 309 11.06 2.86 3.99
CA ILE A 309 10.14 2.78 5.12
C ILE A 309 10.99 2.42 6.34
N ASN A 310 10.99 3.27 7.37
CA ASN A 310 11.78 3.00 8.56
C ASN A 310 11.05 3.47 9.84
N PRO A 311 10.73 2.56 10.77
CA PRO A 311 10.94 1.11 10.76
C PRO A 311 10.21 0.39 9.62
N HIS A 312 10.84 -0.66 9.10
CA HIS A 312 10.42 -1.33 7.88
C HIS A 312 9.09 -2.07 8.04
N MET A 313 8.28 -2.03 6.98
CA MET A 313 7.03 -2.77 6.87
C MET A 313 7.14 -3.70 5.65
N PRO A 314 6.92 -5.03 5.80
CA PRO A 314 6.23 -5.72 6.89
C PRO A 314 7.13 -6.32 7.99
N LEU A 315 8.46 -6.18 7.89
CA LEU A 315 9.39 -6.98 8.69
C LEU A 315 9.68 -6.42 10.09
N GLY A 316 9.35 -5.16 10.35
CA GLY A 316 9.63 -4.50 11.63
C GLY A 316 11.12 -4.33 11.92
N THR A 317 11.99 -4.43 10.90
CA THR A 317 13.42 -4.13 11.03
C THR A 317 13.66 -2.63 11.10
N ILE A 318 14.75 -2.21 11.73
CA ILE A 318 15.08 -0.80 11.93
C ILE A 318 16.45 -0.54 11.34
N CYS A 319 16.56 0.46 10.48
CA CYS A 319 17.82 1.07 10.10
C CYS A 319 18.14 2.20 11.09
N ASP A 320 19.33 2.16 11.69
CA ASP A 320 19.83 3.26 12.52
C ASP A 320 20.49 4.34 11.64
N GLN A 321 20.84 5.49 12.21
CA GLN A 321 21.40 6.59 11.42
C GLN A 321 22.68 6.20 10.65
N THR A 322 23.48 5.26 11.15
CA THR A 322 24.68 4.77 10.47
C THR A 322 24.30 3.99 9.21
N ASP A 323 23.26 3.16 9.29
CA ASP A 323 22.72 2.46 8.13
C ASP A 323 22.20 3.46 7.07
N LEU A 324 21.42 4.46 7.46
CA LEU A 324 20.87 5.45 6.51
C LEU A 324 21.97 6.30 5.86
N ASN A 325 23.02 6.67 6.61
CA ASN A 325 24.14 7.42 6.06
C ASN A 325 24.88 6.63 4.96
N LYS A 326 25.08 5.31 5.14
CA LYS A 326 25.68 4.46 4.11
C LYS A 326 24.81 4.38 2.84
N LEU A 327 23.49 4.28 2.99
CA LEU A 327 22.57 4.30 1.85
C LEU A 327 22.57 5.67 1.16
N ALA A 328 22.65 6.76 1.92
CA ALA A 328 22.75 8.11 1.39
C ALA A 328 24.03 8.27 0.56
N GLU A 329 25.18 7.84 1.08
CA GLU A 329 26.46 7.83 0.37
C GLU A 329 26.39 7.06 -0.96
N ALA A 330 25.73 5.91 -0.97
CA ALA A 330 25.52 5.12 -2.19
C ALA A 330 24.70 5.85 -3.27
N LEU A 331 23.82 6.77 -2.85
CA LEU A 331 22.92 7.51 -3.72
C LEU A 331 23.44 8.91 -4.12
N ILE A 332 24.45 9.46 -3.42
CA ILE A 332 25.06 10.76 -3.72
C ILE A 332 25.36 10.96 -5.22
N PRO A 333 25.98 10.00 -5.94
CA PRO A 333 26.36 10.20 -7.34
C PRO A 333 25.19 10.38 -8.32
N PHE A 334 23.95 10.16 -7.89
CA PHE A 334 22.77 10.21 -8.75
C PHE A 334 21.91 11.42 -8.40
N ASN A 335 22.22 12.58 -8.98
CA ASN A 335 21.55 13.86 -8.67
C ASN A 335 20.02 13.83 -8.86
N ASP A 336 19.55 13.01 -9.81
CA ASP A 336 18.14 12.85 -10.15
C ASP A 336 17.33 12.02 -9.13
N VAL A 337 17.98 11.35 -8.17
CA VAL A 337 17.32 10.49 -7.19
C VAL A 337 16.89 11.28 -5.97
N VAL A 338 15.59 11.24 -5.69
CA VAL A 338 14.93 11.74 -4.47
C VAL A 338 14.67 10.57 -3.53
N VAL A 339 14.81 10.79 -2.23
CA VAL A 339 14.40 9.82 -1.21
C VAL A 339 13.02 10.18 -0.68
N ILE A 340 12.09 9.21 -0.68
CA ILE A 340 10.85 9.31 0.07
C ILE A 340 11.02 8.48 1.34
N ASP A 341 11.13 9.15 2.49
CA ASP A 341 11.43 8.56 3.80
C ASP A 341 10.15 8.45 4.65
N ASP A 342 9.50 7.29 4.60
CA ASP A 342 8.28 7.02 5.36
C ASP A 342 8.58 6.57 6.80
N LEU A 343 8.31 7.49 7.72
CA LEU A 343 8.51 7.37 9.17
C LEU A 343 7.19 7.08 9.90
N THR A 344 6.17 6.53 9.22
CA THR A 344 4.86 6.20 9.82
C THR A 344 4.95 5.33 11.09
N TYR A 345 6.01 4.52 11.23
CA TYR A 345 6.24 3.63 12.38
C TYR A 345 7.33 4.13 13.35
N TYR A 346 7.85 5.34 13.17
CA TYR A 346 9.05 5.86 13.87
C TYR A 346 9.00 5.72 15.39
N ASP A 347 7.84 5.97 15.98
CA ASP A 347 7.63 5.94 17.43
C ASP A 347 7.26 4.54 17.98
N LEU A 348 6.96 3.59 17.10
CA LEU A 348 6.50 2.25 17.47
C LEU A 348 7.69 1.29 17.59
N VAL A 349 8.60 1.53 18.52
CA VAL A 349 9.82 0.73 18.72
C VAL A 349 9.69 -0.11 19.99
N MET A 350 9.68 -1.42 19.82
CA MET A 350 9.46 -2.38 20.90
C MET A 350 10.74 -2.82 21.61
N THR A 351 11.90 -2.63 20.97
CA THR A 351 13.19 -3.07 21.51
C THR A 351 13.89 -1.91 22.21
N PRO A 352 14.10 -1.98 23.54
CA PRO A 352 14.77 -0.92 24.28
C PRO A 352 16.17 -0.61 23.73
N GLY A 353 16.49 0.68 23.64
CA GLY A 353 17.81 1.17 23.22
C GLY A 353 18.03 1.24 21.70
N LEU A 354 17.13 0.69 20.87
CA LEU A 354 17.20 0.89 19.43
C LEU A 354 16.67 2.27 19.05
N GLN A 355 17.38 2.94 18.13
CA GLN A 355 17.00 4.23 17.58
C GLN A 355 16.76 4.11 16.08
N VAL A 356 15.69 4.75 15.61
CA VAL A 356 15.34 4.82 14.20
C VAL A 356 16.11 5.98 13.59
N GLY A 357 16.84 5.74 12.50
CA GLY A 357 17.45 6.83 11.72
C GLY A 357 16.54 7.33 10.61
N THR A 358 16.92 8.46 10.02
CA THR A 358 16.17 9.13 8.94
C THR A 358 17.12 9.68 7.89
N PHE A 359 16.66 9.71 6.64
CA PHE A 359 17.39 10.37 5.55
C PHE A 359 17.40 11.90 5.69
N ALA A 360 16.47 12.49 6.44
CA ALA A 360 16.45 13.93 6.73
C ALA A 360 17.68 14.40 7.53
N LYS A 361 18.45 13.47 8.12
CA LYS A 361 19.72 13.74 8.82
C LYS A 361 20.93 13.15 8.11
N SER A 362 20.77 12.80 6.84
CA SER A 362 21.85 12.31 5.99
C SER A 362 22.36 13.41 5.06
N THR A 363 23.40 13.10 4.30
CA THR A 363 23.91 13.98 3.21
C THR A 363 22.90 14.19 2.08
N LEU A 364 21.77 13.48 2.07
CA LEU A 364 20.67 13.65 1.12
C LEU A 364 19.50 14.47 1.67
N GLN A 365 19.68 15.19 2.79
CA GLN A 365 18.66 16.05 3.40
C GLN A 365 17.92 16.91 2.36
N ALA A 366 18.66 17.65 1.52
CA ALA A 366 18.11 18.52 0.46
C ALA A 366 17.36 17.79 -0.69
N ARG A 367 17.34 16.45 -0.67
CA ARG A 367 16.63 15.59 -1.64
C ARG A 367 15.74 14.55 -0.96
N THR A 368 15.38 14.79 0.30
CA THR A 368 14.57 13.88 1.10
C THR A 368 13.20 14.49 1.39
N LEU A 369 12.15 13.75 1.03
CA LEU A 369 10.79 13.98 1.48
C LEU A 369 10.48 13.02 2.63
N THR A 370 10.32 13.55 3.84
CA THR A 370 9.92 12.76 5.01
C THR A 370 8.42 12.72 5.13
N LEU A 371 7.84 11.53 5.28
CA LEU A 371 6.43 11.31 5.55
C LEU A 371 6.25 10.83 6.99
N TYR A 372 5.29 11.38 7.72
CA TYR A 372 4.99 10.99 9.09
C TYR A 372 3.47 10.91 9.33
N SER A 373 3.05 10.03 10.22
CA SER A 373 1.65 9.91 10.63
C SER A 373 1.53 9.51 12.09
N LEU A 374 0.45 9.95 12.73
CA LEU A 374 0.07 9.53 14.08
C LEU A 374 -0.78 8.24 14.08
N SER A 375 -1.02 7.65 12.90
CA SER A 375 -1.97 6.56 12.73
C SER A 375 -1.67 5.32 13.57
N LYS A 376 -0.39 5.03 13.84
CA LYS A 376 0.03 3.71 14.35
C LYS A 376 0.34 3.74 15.84
N GLN A 377 1.33 4.53 16.22
CA GLN A 377 1.81 4.68 17.59
C GLN A 377 0.78 5.35 18.53
N TYR A 378 -0.13 6.18 18.01
CA TYR A 378 -1.15 6.90 18.80
C TYR A 378 -2.58 6.41 18.56
N ALA A 379 -2.78 5.29 17.85
CA ALA A 379 -4.11 4.77 17.51
C ALA A 379 -5.03 5.74 16.72
N LEU A 380 -4.46 6.74 16.02
CA LEU A 380 -5.22 7.77 15.29
C LEU A 380 -5.43 7.42 13.80
N ALA A 381 -5.51 6.14 13.44
CA ALA A 381 -5.64 5.73 12.03
C ALA A 381 -6.89 6.29 11.33
N ASN A 382 -7.98 6.48 12.09
CA ASN A 382 -9.25 7.03 11.61
C ASN A 382 -9.26 8.55 11.48
N VAL A 383 -8.22 9.23 11.98
CA VAL A 383 -8.06 10.67 11.77
C VAL A 383 -7.76 10.98 10.29
N ARG A 384 -7.24 10.01 9.53
CA ARG A 384 -6.96 10.16 8.09
C ARG A 384 -6.04 11.35 7.78
N ALA A 385 -5.04 11.61 8.61
CA ALA A 385 -4.04 12.65 8.36
C ALA A 385 -2.60 12.13 8.40
N GLY A 386 -1.74 12.81 7.64
CA GLY A 386 -0.30 12.64 7.57
C GLY A 386 0.35 13.99 7.33
N ILE A 387 1.63 14.11 7.66
CA ILE A 387 2.43 15.30 7.39
C ILE A 387 3.64 14.92 6.53
N ALA A 388 3.91 15.73 5.51
CA ALA A 388 5.14 15.66 4.73
C ALA A 388 6.05 16.82 5.14
N LEU A 389 7.35 16.55 5.24
CA LEU A 389 8.41 17.51 5.55
C LEU A 389 9.50 17.40 4.50
N GLY A 390 10.07 18.52 4.07
CA GLY A 390 11.15 18.48 3.09
C GLY A 390 11.52 19.85 2.53
N PRO A 391 12.47 19.88 1.59
CA PRO A 391 12.84 21.10 0.87
C PRO A 391 11.66 21.60 0.03
N LYS A 392 11.66 22.91 -0.25
CA LYS A 392 10.62 23.58 -1.07
C LYS A 392 10.35 22.85 -2.39
N SER A 393 11.41 22.42 -3.08
CA SER A 393 11.32 21.72 -4.37
C SER A 393 10.50 20.43 -4.35
N LEU A 394 10.32 19.81 -3.18
CA LEU A 394 9.51 18.61 -3.01
C LEU A 394 8.14 18.89 -2.38
N ILE A 395 8.04 19.88 -1.48
CA ILE A 395 6.78 20.22 -0.80
C ILE A 395 5.86 21.08 -1.67
N GLU A 396 6.39 22.05 -2.42
CA GLU A 396 5.59 22.95 -3.26
C GLU A 396 4.72 22.19 -4.28
N PRO A 397 5.23 21.20 -5.04
CA PRO A 397 4.39 20.41 -5.95
C PRO A 397 3.28 19.63 -5.23
N ILE A 398 3.54 19.14 -4.01
CA ILE A 398 2.54 18.45 -3.20
C ILE A 398 1.44 19.44 -2.80
N CYS A 399 1.81 20.64 -2.32
CA CYS A 399 0.85 21.69 -2.01
C CYS A 399 -0.03 22.04 -3.22
N THR A 400 0.57 22.21 -4.40
CA THR A 400 -0.16 22.47 -5.65
C THR A 400 -1.12 21.33 -5.98
N ASP A 401 -0.70 20.07 -5.85
CA ASP A 401 -1.57 18.92 -6.13
C ASP A 401 -2.74 18.84 -5.16
N ILE A 402 -2.48 19.00 -3.85
CA ILE A 402 -3.52 18.95 -2.82
C ILE A 402 -4.55 20.05 -3.05
N PHE A 403 -4.11 21.27 -3.35
CA PHE A 403 -4.98 22.40 -3.65
C PHE A 403 -5.92 22.12 -4.83
N ASN A 404 -5.42 21.44 -5.86
CA ASN A 404 -6.17 21.15 -7.08
C ASN A 404 -6.98 19.84 -7.03
N THR A 405 -6.93 19.08 -5.93
CA THR A 405 -7.58 17.76 -5.84
C THR A 405 -8.52 17.64 -4.65
N ASN A 406 -7.98 17.53 -3.44
CA ASN A 406 -8.71 17.11 -2.24
C ASN A 406 -8.72 18.17 -1.13
N ASN A 407 -8.00 19.28 -1.30
CA ASN A 407 -7.81 20.34 -0.32
C ASN A 407 -7.29 19.82 1.05
N THR A 408 -7.18 20.70 2.04
CA THR A 408 -6.63 20.38 3.36
C THR A 408 -7.54 19.43 4.16
N PRO A 409 -6.97 18.57 5.03
CA PRO A 409 -7.76 17.74 5.94
C PRO A 409 -8.65 18.55 6.89
N ASN A 410 -9.74 17.93 7.35
CA ASN A 410 -10.69 18.56 8.26
C ASN A 410 -10.02 19.02 9.58
N ILE A 411 -10.64 19.99 10.25
CA ILE A 411 -10.09 20.61 11.46
C ILE A 411 -9.80 19.60 12.58
N TYR A 412 -10.66 18.60 12.79
CA TYR A 412 -10.46 17.55 13.80
C TYR A 412 -9.17 16.78 13.56
N SER A 413 -8.82 16.58 12.29
CA SER A 413 -7.61 15.85 11.91
C SER A 413 -6.34 16.64 12.16
N ARG A 414 -6.44 17.96 11.97
CA ARG A 414 -5.35 18.90 12.26
C ARG A 414 -5.19 19.09 13.76
N GLU A 415 -6.30 19.15 14.52
CA GLU A 415 -6.27 19.25 15.98
C GLU A 415 -5.62 18.02 16.61
N ALA A 416 -5.87 16.82 16.07
CA ALA A 416 -5.17 15.62 16.53
C ALA A 416 -3.64 15.72 16.42
N PHE A 417 -3.15 16.28 15.30
CA PHE A 417 -1.73 16.56 15.12
C PHE A 417 -1.24 17.64 16.07
N TYR A 418 -1.99 18.73 16.20
CA TYR A 418 -1.64 19.85 17.06
C TYR A 418 -1.52 19.44 18.53
N SER A 419 -2.48 18.66 19.03
CA SER A 419 -2.50 18.13 20.39
C SER A 419 -1.24 17.31 20.70
N ILE A 420 -0.91 16.31 19.87
CA ILE A 420 0.29 15.49 20.07
C ILE A 420 1.58 16.29 19.94
N PHE A 421 1.65 17.24 18.99
CA PHE A 421 2.86 18.03 18.79
C PHE A 421 3.20 18.92 19.98
N ARG A 422 2.19 19.35 20.74
CA ARG A 422 2.35 20.15 21.96
C ARG A 422 2.70 19.35 23.22
N TRP A 423 2.58 18.02 23.21
CA TRP A 423 2.98 17.21 24.37
C TRP A 423 4.43 17.47 24.73
N ASP A 424 4.75 17.46 26.02
CA ASP A 424 6.14 17.49 26.44
C ASP A 424 6.81 16.12 26.21
N ASN A 425 8.14 16.08 26.36
CA ASN A 425 8.90 14.87 26.09
C ASN A 425 8.57 13.73 27.06
N ASN A 426 8.31 14.03 28.33
CA ASN A 426 8.05 13.03 29.35
C ASN A 426 6.68 12.39 29.13
N GLN A 427 5.65 13.21 28.90
CA GLN A 427 4.30 12.74 28.56
C GLN A 427 4.33 11.81 27.35
N ARG A 428 5.03 12.22 26.27
CA ARG A 428 5.16 11.39 25.08
C ARG A 428 5.90 10.08 25.36
N LEU A 429 7.08 10.14 26.00
CA LEU A 429 7.89 8.95 26.25
C LEU A 429 7.17 7.95 27.17
N GLN A 430 6.42 8.43 28.16
CA GLN A 430 5.60 7.57 29.00
C GLN A 430 4.53 6.84 28.19
N TYR A 431 3.73 7.57 27.40
CA TYR A 431 2.70 6.97 26.55
C TYR A 431 3.27 5.93 25.57
N LEU A 432 4.40 6.24 24.92
CA LEU A 432 5.05 5.33 24.00
C LEU A 432 5.64 4.10 24.71
N LYS A 433 6.18 4.25 25.92
CA LYS A 433 6.67 3.11 26.70
C LYS A 433 5.54 2.12 26.98
N GLU A 434 4.42 2.60 27.51
CA GLU A 434 3.27 1.76 27.89
C GLU A 434 2.70 1.02 26.67
N THR A 435 2.51 1.72 25.55
CA THR A 435 1.97 1.12 24.32
C THR A 435 2.94 0.15 23.64
N ASN A 436 4.24 0.51 23.56
CA ASN A 436 5.26 -0.34 22.94
C ASN A 436 5.55 -1.61 23.76
N GLU A 437 5.47 -1.56 25.10
CA GLU A 437 5.61 -2.76 25.95
C GLU A 437 4.49 -3.78 25.70
N ILE A 438 3.26 -3.31 25.47
CA ILE A 438 2.14 -4.20 25.14
C ILE A 438 2.35 -4.85 23.76
N TYR A 439 2.76 -4.07 22.74
CA TYR A 439 3.06 -4.64 21.43
C TYR A 439 4.25 -5.60 21.47
N ALA A 440 5.29 -5.30 22.26
CA ALA A 440 6.43 -6.20 22.46
C ALA A 440 5.98 -7.53 23.05
N PHE A 441 5.11 -7.51 24.06
CA PHE A 441 4.55 -8.72 24.64
C PHE A 441 3.68 -9.49 23.63
N ARG A 442 2.80 -8.80 22.89
CA ARG A 442 1.94 -9.44 21.87
C ARG A 442 2.75 -10.08 20.73
N ARG A 443 3.84 -9.43 20.31
CA ARG A 443 4.83 -10.01 19.39
C ARG A 443 5.37 -11.31 19.96
N ASP A 444 5.94 -11.26 21.17
CA ASP A 444 6.59 -12.42 21.78
C ASP A 444 5.61 -13.56 22.02
N PHE A 445 4.37 -13.24 22.41
CA PHE A 445 3.26 -14.17 22.57
C PHE A 445 2.88 -14.85 21.25
N ALA A 446 2.67 -14.08 20.19
CA ALA A 446 2.38 -14.63 18.86
C ALA A 446 3.52 -15.51 18.36
N MET A 447 4.77 -15.05 18.47
CA MET A 447 5.95 -15.82 18.06
C MET A 447 6.07 -17.14 18.82
N ALA A 448 5.86 -17.14 20.14
CA ALA A 448 5.91 -18.35 20.94
C ALA A 448 4.86 -19.39 20.50
N LEU A 449 3.65 -18.95 20.16
CA LEU A 449 2.59 -19.84 19.67
C LEU A 449 2.87 -20.36 18.24
N ILE A 450 3.62 -19.62 17.43
CA ILE A 450 3.94 -19.99 16.04
C ILE A 450 5.12 -20.97 16.00
N GLN A 451 6.25 -20.61 16.61
CA GLN A 451 7.54 -21.30 16.44
C GLN A 451 8.10 -21.89 17.74
N GLY A 452 7.35 -21.80 18.84
CA GLY A 452 7.76 -22.28 20.16
C GLY A 452 8.42 -21.21 21.02
N VAL A 453 8.39 -21.42 22.34
CA VAL A 453 8.93 -20.46 23.32
C VAL A 453 10.45 -20.42 23.27
N PRO A 454 11.08 -19.22 23.20
CA PRO A 454 12.52 -19.09 23.35
C PRO A 454 12.98 -19.56 24.73
N LYS A 455 14.21 -20.09 24.86
CA LYS A 455 14.81 -20.48 26.16
C LYS A 455 15.15 -19.28 27.06
N LYS A 456 14.16 -18.47 27.43
CA LYS A 456 14.25 -17.33 28.34
C LYS A 456 13.15 -17.43 29.38
N LYS A 457 13.51 -17.94 30.57
CA LYS A 457 12.56 -18.25 31.66
C LYS A 457 11.60 -17.10 31.98
N SER A 458 12.11 -15.86 32.07
CA SER A 458 11.28 -14.69 32.37
C SER A 458 10.19 -14.40 31.34
N LEU A 459 10.43 -14.74 30.06
CA LEU A 459 9.44 -14.55 28.99
C LEU A 459 8.43 -15.70 29.00
N GLU A 460 8.92 -16.92 29.16
CA GLU A 460 8.09 -18.12 29.29
C GLU A 460 7.07 -17.97 30.43
N ASP A 461 7.50 -17.49 31.60
CA ASP A 461 6.63 -17.28 32.76
C ASP A 461 5.52 -16.26 32.46
N LYS A 462 5.85 -15.14 31.77
CA LYS A 462 4.85 -14.14 31.34
C LYS A 462 3.84 -14.72 30.36
N ILE A 463 4.29 -15.55 29.41
CA ILE A 463 3.40 -16.20 28.43
C ILE A 463 2.48 -17.20 29.13
N LYS A 464 3.02 -18.03 30.03
CA LYS A 464 2.23 -18.98 30.83
C LYS A 464 1.19 -18.28 31.69
N GLN A 465 1.55 -17.14 32.29
CA GLN A 465 0.61 -16.31 33.04
C GLN A 465 -0.53 -15.83 32.14
N ALA A 466 -0.25 -15.26 30.97
CA ALA A 466 -1.28 -14.81 30.04
C ALA A 466 -2.18 -15.96 29.56
N LEU A 467 -1.63 -17.16 29.33
CA LEU A 467 -2.42 -18.34 28.99
C LEU A 467 -3.30 -18.80 30.16
N ALA A 468 -2.81 -18.72 31.40
CA ALA A 468 -3.59 -19.04 32.59
C ALA A 468 -4.75 -18.06 32.80
N GLU A 469 -4.53 -16.76 32.55
CA GLU A 469 -5.59 -15.73 32.56
C GLU A 469 -6.67 -16.01 31.49
N LEU A 470 -6.28 -16.62 30.37
CA LEU A 470 -7.18 -17.12 29.33
C LEU A 470 -7.80 -18.50 29.66
N LYS A 471 -7.60 -19.01 30.86
CA LYS A 471 -8.11 -20.30 31.37
C LYS A 471 -7.60 -21.53 30.61
N ILE A 472 -6.40 -21.46 30.04
CA ILE A 472 -5.74 -22.59 29.37
C ILE A 472 -5.02 -23.46 30.41
N THR A 473 -5.20 -24.79 30.36
CA THR A 473 -4.63 -25.71 31.37
C THR A 473 -3.11 -25.83 31.24
N LYS A 474 -2.44 -26.37 32.26
CA LYS A 474 -0.99 -26.58 32.22
C LYS A 474 -0.55 -27.56 31.12
N GLU A 475 -1.34 -28.60 30.84
CA GLU A 475 -1.03 -29.54 29.74
C GLU A 475 -1.21 -28.86 28.38
N GLU A 476 -2.26 -28.07 28.20
CA GLU A 476 -2.51 -27.31 26.97
C GLU A 476 -1.41 -26.26 26.75
N GLN A 477 -0.99 -25.55 27.79
CA GLN A 477 0.14 -24.63 27.75
C GLN A 477 1.40 -25.35 27.26
N ALA A 478 1.76 -26.49 27.84
CA ALA A 478 2.94 -27.25 27.43
C ALA A 478 2.90 -27.66 25.94
N THR A 479 1.69 -27.88 25.40
CA THR A 479 1.49 -28.18 23.97
C THR A 479 1.62 -26.93 23.11
N LEU A 480 0.96 -25.84 23.48
CA LEU A 480 1.00 -24.56 22.74
C LEU A 480 2.42 -24.00 22.63
N LEU A 481 3.20 -24.12 23.71
CA LEU A 481 4.55 -23.56 23.79
C LEU A 481 5.60 -24.35 22.99
N GLN A 482 5.23 -25.50 22.41
CA GLN A 482 6.04 -26.21 21.41
C GLN A 482 5.99 -25.53 20.04
N GLY A 483 5.01 -24.65 19.81
CA GLY A 483 4.75 -24.06 18.50
C GLY A 483 4.07 -25.01 17.51
N ILE A 484 3.90 -24.55 16.28
CA ILE A 484 3.33 -25.34 15.19
C ILE A 484 4.50 -25.97 14.41
N PRO A 485 4.49 -27.31 14.17
CA PRO A 485 5.57 -27.98 13.47
C PRO A 485 5.93 -27.32 12.14
N GLY A 486 7.21 -26.97 11.98
CA GLY A 486 7.76 -26.43 10.74
C GLY A 486 7.47 -24.95 10.46
N LEU A 487 6.62 -24.28 11.25
CA LEU A 487 6.41 -22.84 11.08
C LEU A 487 7.54 -22.03 11.72
N LYS A 488 7.91 -20.94 11.04
CA LYS A 488 8.92 -19.99 11.50
C LYS A 488 8.48 -18.57 11.18
N VAL A 489 8.89 -17.62 12.02
CA VAL A 489 8.83 -16.20 11.69
C VAL A 489 10.13 -15.80 11.00
N GLN A 490 10.05 -15.05 9.90
CA GLN A 490 11.24 -14.72 9.09
C GLN A 490 12.26 -13.86 9.84
N VAL A 491 11.79 -12.95 10.68
CA VAL A 491 12.61 -12.06 11.50
C VAL A 491 11.84 -11.65 12.75
N THR A 492 12.52 -11.52 13.88
CA THR A 492 11.93 -10.93 15.09
C THR A 492 11.75 -9.43 14.87
N PRO A 493 10.52 -8.90 14.78
CA PRO A 493 10.32 -7.48 14.51
C PRO A 493 10.70 -6.65 15.74
N ASN A 494 11.46 -5.58 15.52
CA ASN A 494 11.80 -4.58 16.54
C ASN A 494 10.78 -3.44 16.59
N SER A 495 9.88 -3.37 15.61
CA SER A 495 8.88 -2.34 15.45
C SER A 495 7.65 -2.88 14.71
N GLY A 496 6.58 -2.09 14.69
CA GLY A 496 5.29 -2.43 14.12
C GLY A 496 4.53 -3.46 14.94
N PHE A 497 3.49 -4.01 14.31
CA PHE A 497 2.60 -4.99 14.91
C PHE A 497 2.37 -6.20 13.99
N PHE A 498 3.39 -6.59 13.22
CA PHE A 498 3.30 -7.68 12.25
C PHE A 498 4.43 -8.68 12.41
N VAL A 499 4.09 -9.97 12.30
CA VAL A 499 5.05 -11.04 12.02
C VAL A 499 4.79 -11.58 10.61
N THR A 500 5.86 -11.95 9.90
CA THR A 500 5.77 -12.69 8.65
C THR A 500 6.06 -14.16 8.91
N ILE A 501 5.05 -15.01 8.70
CA ILE A 501 5.10 -16.44 8.98
C ILE A 501 5.42 -17.18 7.68
N ASP A 502 6.47 -17.99 7.71
CA ASP A 502 6.91 -18.83 6.60
C ASP A 502 6.21 -20.20 6.66
N PHE A 503 5.44 -20.51 5.61
CA PHE A 503 4.69 -21.77 5.47
C PHE A 503 5.38 -22.76 4.51
N SER A 504 6.66 -22.55 4.17
CA SER A 504 7.38 -23.42 3.21
C SER A 504 7.36 -24.90 3.62
N HIS A 505 7.27 -25.22 4.91
CA HIS A 505 7.13 -26.60 5.39
C HIS A 505 5.88 -27.32 4.85
N TYR A 506 4.79 -26.57 4.62
CA TYR A 506 3.51 -27.08 4.12
C TYR A 506 3.34 -26.86 2.62
N GLN A 507 4.35 -26.32 1.93
CA GLN A 507 4.31 -26.13 0.49
C GLN A 507 4.20 -27.48 -0.23
N GLY A 508 3.35 -27.55 -1.25
CA GLY A 508 3.06 -28.76 -2.02
C GLY A 508 2.09 -29.73 -1.33
N LYS A 509 1.67 -29.47 -0.09
CA LYS A 509 0.62 -30.26 0.59
C LYS A 509 -0.76 -29.94 0.02
N TYR A 510 -1.70 -30.85 0.24
CA TYR A 510 -3.07 -30.74 -0.24
C TYR A 510 -4.07 -30.47 0.88
N LEU A 511 -5.02 -29.56 0.61
CA LEU A 511 -6.25 -29.39 1.37
C LEU A 511 -7.44 -29.71 0.46
N GLY A 512 -8.06 -30.88 0.69
CA GLY A 512 -9.07 -31.40 -0.23
C GLY A 512 -8.42 -31.75 -1.57
N LYS A 513 -8.81 -31.05 -2.66
CA LYS A 513 -8.21 -31.23 -3.99
C LYS A 513 -7.15 -30.18 -4.33
N VAL A 514 -7.07 -29.10 -3.55
CA VAL A 514 -6.17 -27.97 -3.83
C VAL A 514 -4.80 -28.23 -3.24
N GLN A 515 -3.76 -27.99 -4.03
CA GLN A 515 -2.39 -27.96 -3.56
C GLN A 515 -2.04 -26.55 -3.05
N LEU A 516 -1.36 -26.45 -1.90
CA LEU A 516 -0.91 -25.20 -1.33
C LEU A 516 0.51 -24.88 -1.81
N ASN A 517 0.68 -23.91 -2.70
CA ASN A 517 1.97 -23.61 -3.31
C ASN A 517 2.46 -22.18 -3.04
N GLN A 518 1.54 -21.21 -3.02
CA GLN A 518 1.81 -19.78 -2.90
C GLN A 518 1.12 -19.18 -1.68
N SER A 519 1.52 -17.97 -1.26
CA SER A 519 1.02 -17.38 -0.01
C SER A 519 -0.49 -17.13 -0.04
N ARG A 520 -1.03 -16.81 -1.22
CA ARG A 520 -2.47 -16.65 -1.46
C ARG A 520 -3.24 -17.94 -1.16
N ASP A 521 -2.69 -19.11 -1.45
CA ASP A 521 -3.36 -20.40 -1.19
C ASP A 521 -3.55 -20.61 0.31
N PHE A 522 -2.49 -20.36 1.09
CA PHE A 522 -2.53 -20.41 2.55
C PHE A 522 -3.51 -19.38 3.13
N ARG A 523 -3.41 -18.11 2.71
CA ARG A 523 -4.32 -17.06 3.17
C ARG A 523 -5.78 -17.41 2.87
N ASN A 524 -6.08 -17.90 1.67
CA ASN A 524 -7.44 -18.27 1.27
C ASN A 524 -7.92 -19.49 2.06
N ALA A 525 -7.07 -20.48 2.30
CA ALA A 525 -7.41 -21.62 3.16
C ALA A 525 -7.77 -21.16 4.58
N PHE A 526 -6.97 -20.28 5.20
CA PHE A 526 -7.26 -19.76 6.54
C PHE A 526 -8.56 -18.94 6.59
N TYR A 527 -8.79 -18.09 5.58
CA TYR A 527 -10.01 -17.29 5.49
C TYR A 527 -11.25 -18.18 5.28
N CYS A 528 -11.25 -19.05 4.27
CA CYS A 528 -12.41 -19.86 3.90
C CYS A 528 -12.75 -20.96 4.91
N LEU A 529 -11.74 -21.57 5.54
CA LEU A 529 -11.97 -22.73 6.41
C LEU A 529 -12.14 -22.33 7.88
N SER A 530 -11.53 -21.21 8.29
CA SER A 530 -11.42 -20.84 9.71
C SER A 530 -11.71 -19.38 10.04
N ASP A 531 -12.13 -18.56 9.07
CA ASP A 531 -12.49 -17.16 9.28
C ASP A 531 -11.34 -16.32 9.89
N VAL A 532 -10.10 -16.67 9.53
CA VAL A 532 -8.88 -15.92 9.90
C VAL A 532 -8.40 -15.16 8.68
N ASN A 533 -8.58 -13.84 8.71
CA ASN A 533 -8.11 -12.97 7.65
C ASN A 533 -6.65 -12.58 7.90
N THR A 534 -5.83 -12.66 6.86
CA THR A 534 -4.40 -12.33 6.87
C THR A 534 -4.01 -11.70 5.54
N ILE A 535 -2.77 -11.21 5.42
CA ILE A 535 -2.24 -10.67 4.16
C ILE A 535 -1.24 -11.65 3.55
N PRO A 536 -1.47 -12.10 2.31
CA PRO A 536 -0.54 -13.00 1.63
C PRO A 536 0.69 -12.23 1.12
N GLY A 537 1.82 -12.92 1.01
CA GLY A 537 3.14 -12.39 0.63
C GLY A 537 3.11 -11.56 -0.65
N GLU A 538 2.28 -11.94 -1.62
CA GLU A 538 2.17 -11.27 -2.91
C GLU A 538 1.72 -9.81 -2.74
N LEU A 539 0.87 -9.50 -1.76
CA LEU A 539 0.48 -8.12 -1.42
C LEU A 539 1.57 -7.32 -0.70
N MET A 540 2.66 -7.98 -0.32
CA MET A 540 3.87 -7.36 0.21
C MET A 540 5.01 -7.40 -0.80
N TYR A 541 4.68 -7.69 -2.06
CA TYR A 541 5.64 -7.90 -3.13
C TYR A 541 6.62 -9.04 -2.84
N GLN A 542 6.20 -10.11 -2.16
CA GLN A 542 7.01 -11.29 -1.90
C GLN A 542 6.41 -12.51 -2.59
N PHE A 543 7.18 -13.12 -3.49
CA PHE A 543 6.74 -14.24 -4.33
C PHE A 543 7.63 -15.48 -4.20
N GLU A 544 8.77 -15.39 -3.52
CA GLU A 544 9.76 -16.48 -3.47
C GLU A 544 9.35 -17.64 -2.56
N LYS A 545 8.58 -17.34 -1.51
CA LYS A 545 8.14 -18.30 -0.49
C LYS A 545 6.70 -18.04 -0.10
N PRO A 546 5.94 -19.08 0.30
CA PRO A 546 4.60 -18.90 0.86
C PRO A 546 4.68 -18.26 2.24
N VAL A 547 4.57 -16.93 2.27
CA VAL A 547 4.71 -16.13 3.50
C VAL A 547 3.43 -15.37 3.72
N VAL A 548 2.87 -15.44 4.92
CA VAL A 548 1.69 -14.66 5.29
C VAL A 548 2.04 -13.69 6.41
N ARG A 549 1.58 -12.44 6.29
CA ARG A 549 1.66 -11.46 7.36
C ARG A 549 0.49 -11.63 8.31
N PHE A 550 0.81 -11.76 9.58
CA PHE A 550 -0.12 -11.85 10.68
C PHE A 550 0.05 -10.64 11.60
N SER A 551 -1.04 -9.91 11.83
CA SER A 551 -1.07 -8.79 12.77
C SER A 551 -1.21 -9.28 14.21
N TYR A 552 -0.32 -8.84 15.09
CA TYR A 552 -0.45 -9.01 16.54
C TYR A 552 -0.93 -7.73 17.22
N SER A 553 -1.59 -6.83 16.48
CA SER A 553 -2.19 -5.63 17.07
C SER A 553 -3.45 -5.93 17.90
N MET A 554 -3.99 -7.14 17.80
CA MET A 554 -5.19 -7.64 18.48
C MET A 554 -4.96 -8.00 19.96
N THR A 555 -6.01 -8.41 20.67
CA THR A 555 -5.89 -8.93 22.05
C THR A 555 -5.16 -10.29 22.09
N THR A 556 -4.60 -10.67 23.24
CA THR A 556 -3.96 -11.99 23.43
C THR A 556 -4.92 -13.15 23.17
N LYS A 557 -6.21 -12.99 23.54
CA LYS A 557 -7.28 -13.95 23.22
C LYS A 557 -7.43 -14.14 21.72
N GLU A 558 -7.53 -13.05 20.95
CA GLU A 558 -7.70 -13.09 19.50
C GLU A 558 -6.45 -13.63 18.80
N ILE A 559 -5.26 -13.30 19.29
CA ILE A 559 -4.00 -13.88 18.80
C ILE A 559 -3.97 -15.39 19.01
N LEU A 560 -4.28 -15.86 20.22
CA LEU A 560 -4.34 -17.29 20.55
C LEU A 560 -5.35 -18.02 19.66
N GLU A 561 -6.57 -17.48 19.55
CA GLU A 561 -7.64 -18.06 18.74
C GLU A 561 -7.26 -18.09 17.24
N GLY A 562 -6.68 -17.02 16.71
CA GLY A 562 -6.23 -16.95 15.32
C GLY A 562 -5.16 -17.99 15.00
N ILE A 563 -4.15 -18.15 15.87
CA ILE A 563 -3.07 -19.12 15.66
C ILE A 563 -3.57 -20.57 15.82
N LEU A 564 -4.46 -20.83 16.78
CA LEU A 564 -5.10 -22.14 16.94
C LEU A 564 -5.94 -22.54 15.71
N ARG A 565 -6.67 -21.59 15.14
CA ARG A 565 -7.45 -21.79 13.91
C ARG A 565 -6.53 -22.08 12.70
N ILE A 566 -5.42 -21.35 12.57
CA ILE A 566 -4.38 -21.64 11.56
C ILE A 566 -3.82 -23.05 11.76
N LYS A 567 -3.42 -23.43 12.98
CA LYS A 567 -2.94 -24.77 13.32
C LYS A 567 -3.94 -25.85 12.90
N ALA A 568 -5.22 -25.66 13.22
CA ALA A 568 -6.29 -26.59 12.89
C ALA A 568 -6.46 -26.78 11.37
N VAL A 569 -6.29 -25.73 10.57
CA VAL A 569 -6.28 -25.84 9.10
C VAL A 569 -5.05 -26.61 8.61
N LEU A 570 -3.88 -26.35 9.16
CA LEU A 570 -2.65 -27.04 8.77
C LEU A 570 -2.68 -28.54 9.12
N GLU A 571 -3.35 -28.93 10.21
CA GLU A 571 -3.55 -30.34 10.59
C GLU A 571 -4.43 -31.12 9.59
N LEU A 572 -5.14 -30.44 8.70
CA LEU A 572 -5.91 -31.06 7.61
C LEU A 572 -5.07 -31.38 6.37
N CYS A 573 -3.84 -30.85 6.28
CA CYS A 573 -2.98 -31.02 5.12
C CYS A 573 -2.58 -32.49 4.93
N GLN A 574 -2.52 -32.92 3.66
CA GLN A 574 -2.09 -34.27 3.27
C GLN A 574 -1.03 -34.22 2.17
N ASP A 575 -0.31 -35.33 1.96
CA ASP A 575 0.69 -35.45 0.88
C ASP A 575 0.06 -35.65 -0.50
N LYS A 576 -1.22 -36.03 -0.55
CA LYS A 576 -1.95 -36.35 -1.78
C LYS A 576 -3.33 -35.68 -1.73
N PRO A 577 -3.95 -35.37 -2.88
CA PRO A 577 -5.33 -34.90 -2.90
C PRO A 577 -6.26 -35.96 -2.35
N PHE A 578 -7.38 -35.53 -1.77
CA PHE A 578 -8.38 -36.45 -1.23
C PHE A 578 -8.88 -37.39 -2.32
N SER A 579 -8.85 -38.69 -2.04
CA SER A 579 -9.42 -39.69 -2.94
C SER A 579 -10.93 -39.55 -3.00
N GLN A 580 -11.52 -39.96 -4.13
CA GLN A 580 -12.99 -40.00 -4.27
C GLN A 580 -13.63 -40.89 -3.19
N LYS A 581 -12.91 -41.93 -2.73
CA LYS A 581 -13.35 -42.80 -1.64
C LYS A 581 -13.41 -42.07 -0.30
N GLU A 582 -12.41 -41.23 0.01
CA GLU A 582 -12.41 -40.41 1.23
C GLU A 582 -13.52 -39.35 1.19
N ILE A 583 -13.72 -38.72 0.02
CA ILE A 583 -14.85 -37.81 -0.19
C ILE A 583 -16.17 -38.54 0.06
N ASN A 584 -16.37 -39.71 -0.57
CA ASN A 584 -17.61 -40.49 -0.44
C ASN A 584 -17.82 -41.05 0.98
N ALA A 585 -16.76 -41.45 1.69
CA ALA A 585 -16.86 -41.97 3.05
C ALA A 585 -17.22 -40.88 4.08
N LEU A 586 -16.80 -39.64 3.83
CA LEU A 586 -17.03 -38.49 4.72
C LEU A 586 -18.32 -37.72 4.38
N THR A 587 -18.85 -37.83 3.16
CA THR A 587 -20.18 -37.30 2.77
C THR A 587 -21.33 -38.26 3.13
N ASN A 588 -21.06 -39.56 3.18
CA ASN A 588 -22.05 -40.58 3.53
C ASN A 588 -22.08 -40.87 5.04
N GLU A 589 -22.47 -39.89 5.87
CA GLU A 589 -23.03 -40.24 7.18
C GLU A 589 -24.51 -40.64 7.02
N PRO A 590 -24.98 -41.71 7.69
CA PRO A 590 -26.41 -42.01 7.72
C PRO A 590 -27.10 -40.84 8.41
N LYS A 591 -28.06 -40.21 7.73
CA LYS A 591 -28.98 -39.23 8.34
C LYS A 591 -29.46 -39.84 9.66
N LYS A 592 -29.01 -39.33 10.81
CA LYS A 592 -29.60 -39.67 12.09
C LYS A 592 -31.10 -39.47 11.91
N LYS A 593 -31.88 -40.55 12.01
CA LYS A 593 -33.33 -40.51 12.01
C LYS A 593 -33.74 -39.65 13.20
N GLY A 594 -33.87 -38.35 12.97
CA GLY A 594 -34.53 -37.45 13.90
C GLY A 594 -35.95 -37.96 14.02
N THR A 595 -36.28 -38.46 15.20
CA THR A 595 -37.64 -38.72 15.64
C THR A 595 -38.46 -37.47 15.37
N GLN A 596 -39.28 -37.51 14.32
CA GLN A 596 -40.35 -36.55 14.11
C GLN A 596 -41.32 -36.69 15.28
N LYS A 597 -41.13 -35.89 16.33
CA LYS A 597 -42.25 -35.56 17.21
C LYS A 597 -43.22 -34.72 16.37
N LYS A 598 -44.29 -35.37 15.90
CA LYS A 598 -45.50 -34.71 15.41
C LYS A 598 -45.95 -33.74 16.51
N GLN A 599 -45.86 -32.44 16.25
CA GLN A 599 -46.72 -31.47 16.93
C GLN A 599 -47.85 -31.11 15.98
N ASN A 600 -49.04 -31.50 16.41
CA ASN A 600 -50.31 -31.25 15.78
C ASN A 600 -50.55 -29.75 15.66
N ALA A 601 -51.12 -29.33 14.53
CA ALA A 601 -51.72 -28.03 14.37
C ALA A 601 -52.98 -27.92 15.24
N HIS A 602 -53.11 -26.84 16.01
CA HIS A 602 -54.37 -26.30 16.52
C HIS A 602 -54.15 -24.88 17.09
N PRO A 603 -55.20 -24.05 17.25
CA PRO A 603 -55.53 -22.98 16.31
C PRO A 603 -55.25 -21.57 16.86
N ALA A 604 -55.36 -20.57 15.99
CA ALA A 604 -55.23 -19.16 16.34
C ALA A 604 -56.30 -18.71 17.36
N ALA A 605 -55.88 -18.11 18.47
CA ALA A 605 -56.70 -17.19 19.26
C ALA A 605 -55.85 -16.17 20.05
N LYS A 606 -56.14 -14.90 19.74
CA LYS A 606 -55.91 -13.61 20.40
C LYS A 606 -55.29 -13.58 21.81
N THR A 607 -54.37 -12.63 22.00
CA THR A 607 -54.21 -11.89 23.26
C THR A 607 -53.91 -10.40 23.00
N GLN A 608 -54.55 -9.56 23.81
CA GLN A 608 -54.51 -8.10 23.86
C GLN A 608 -53.31 -7.57 24.70
N PRO A 609 -53.06 -6.24 24.71
CA PRO A 609 -51.74 -5.65 24.97
C PRO A 609 -51.53 -5.11 26.39
N ALA A 610 -50.26 -5.06 26.84
CA ALA A 610 -49.70 -4.16 27.87
C ALA A 610 -48.20 -4.53 28.05
N ALA A 611 -47.23 -3.68 28.35
CA ALA A 611 -47.09 -2.23 28.44
C ALA A 611 -45.58 -1.94 28.23
N SER A 612 -45.26 -0.79 27.64
CA SER A 612 -43.90 -0.35 27.30
C SER A 612 -43.11 0.19 28.51
N PRO A 613 -41.77 0.06 28.49
CA PRO A 613 -40.90 1.02 29.15
C PRO A 613 -39.99 1.74 28.14
N LYS A 614 -40.32 3.02 27.93
CA LYS A 614 -39.47 4.20 27.65
C LYS A 614 -38.34 4.08 26.62
N GLU A 615 -38.66 4.48 25.39
CA GLU A 615 -37.70 5.02 24.42
C GLU A 615 -37.16 6.37 24.91
N LEU A 616 -35.83 6.52 24.89
CA LEU A 616 -35.16 7.81 24.88
C LEU A 616 -35.28 8.38 23.46
N THR A 617 -36.12 9.40 23.35
CA THR A 617 -36.36 10.20 22.15
C THR A 617 -35.10 10.92 21.68
N HIS A 618 -34.62 10.59 20.46
CA HIS A 618 -33.93 11.58 19.64
C HIS A 618 -34.88 12.07 18.55
N VAL A 619 -35.10 13.38 18.59
CA VAL A 619 -36.01 14.17 17.77
C VAL A 619 -35.63 14.06 16.30
N TYR A 620 -36.50 13.42 15.50
CA TYR A 620 -36.53 13.54 14.05
C TYR A 620 -37.37 14.77 13.71
N LEU A 621 -36.77 15.77 13.05
CA LEU A 621 -37.51 16.86 12.41
C LEU A 621 -38.10 16.37 11.07
N PRO A 622 -39.25 16.93 10.65
CA PRO A 622 -40.30 16.19 9.97
C PRO A 622 -40.16 16.11 8.45
N THR A 623 -40.62 14.98 7.92
CA THR A 623 -40.95 14.77 6.51
C THR A 623 -41.95 15.79 6.00
N PHE A 624 -41.55 16.58 5.00
CA PHE A 624 -42.49 17.31 4.15
C PHE A 624 -43.06 16.35 3.10
N GLU A 625 -44.35 16.04 3.21
CA GLU A 625 -45.14 15.53 2.08
C GLU A 625 -46.19 16.59 1.67
N LYS A 626 -46.23 16.82 0.35
CA LYS A 626 -47.32 17.39 -0.47
C LYS A 626 -47.61 18.89 -0.39
N GLN A 627 -46.92 19.64 -1.25
CA GLN A 627 -47.58 20.65 -2.10
C GLN A 627 -47.29 20.37 -3.58
N LYS A 628 -48.36 20.05 -4.33
CA LYS A 628 -48.40 20.12 -5.79
C LYS A 628 -48.30 21.59 -6.20
N LYS A 629 -47.24 22.01 -6.90
CA LYS A 629 -47.27 22.92 -8.06
C LYS A 629 -45.86 23.22 -8.61
N LYS A 630 -45.65 22.83 -9.87
CA LYS A 630 -44.77 23.38 -10.92
C LYS A 630 -43.45 24.06 -10.49
N SER A 631 -42.35 23.31 -10.51
CA SER A 631 -41.07 23.76 -11.09
C SER A 631 -40.17 22.54 -11.32
N LYS A 632 -39.63 22.41 -12.54
CA LYS A 632 -38.69 21.35 -12.92
C LYS A 632 -37.26 21.75 -12.50
N PRO A 633 -36.51 20.93 -11.73
CA PRO A 633 -35.08 21.15 -11.53
C PRO A 633 -34.26 20.65 -12.74
N LEU A 634 -33.23 21.43 -13.08
CA LEU A 634 -32.45 21.44 -14.33
C LEU A 634 -31.68 20.16 -14.75
N LEU A 635 -31.89 19.00 -14.13
CA LEU A 635 -31.11 17.78 -14.37
C LEU A 635 -31.73 16.80 -15.38
N GLU A 636 -33.03 16.93 -15.70
CA GLU A 636 -33.69 16.10 -16.74
C GLU A 636 -33.51 16.64 -18.18
N TYR A 637 -33.01 17.88 -18.34
CA TYR A 637 -32.70 18.43 -19.67
C TYR A 637 -31.35 17.92 -20.22
N ALA A 638 -30.40 17.55 -19.34
CA ALA A 638 -29.08 17.10 -19.77
C ALA A 638 -29.05 15.65 -20.30
N PHE A 639 -29.97 14.78 -19.88
CA PHE A 639 -30.00 13.38 -20.30
C PHE A 639 -31.00 13.04 -21.42
N SER A 640 -31.87 13.97 -21.81
CA SER A 640 -32.80 13.77 -22.93
C SER A 640 -32.20 14.10 -24.31
N THR A 641 -31.04 14.78 -24.38
CA THR A 641 -30.41 15.16 -25.65
C THR A 641 -29.51 14.08 -26.27
N ILE A 642 -29.12 13.04 -25.52
CA ILE A 642 -28.24 11.97 -26.04
C ILE A 642 -29.03 10.81 -26.68
N ASN A 643 -30.30 10.62 -26.32
CA ASN A 643 -31.12 9.53 -26.87
C ASN A 643 -32.09 9.91 -28.01
N GLN A 644 -32.22 11.19 -28.37
CA GLN A 644 -33.09 11.61 -29.50
C GLN A 644 -32.39 11.78 -30.85
N LYS A 645 -31.05 11.73 -30.94
CA LYS A 645 -30.34 11.79 -32.24
C LYS A 645 -30.14 10.45 -32.96
N ARG A 646 -30.66 9.32 -32.44
CA ARG A 646 -30.53 7.98 -33.06
C ARG A 646 -31.76 7.45 -33.80
N LYS A 647 -32.84 8.23 -34.00
CA LYS A 647 -34.08 7.72 -34.64
C LYS A 647 -34.62 8.45 -35.88
N LYS A 648 -33.86 9.32 -36.56
CA LYS A 648 -34.26 9.81 -37.90
C LYS A 648 -33.07 9.92 -38.84
N GLY A 649 -32.98 8.99 -39.79
CA GLY A 649 -32.02 9.05 -40.90
C GLY A 649 -31.74 7.71 -41.57
N LYS A 650 -32.74 7.05 -42.15
CA LYS A 650 -32.49 6.05 -43.19
C LYS A 650 -31.93 6.79 -44.41
N ARG A 651 -30.66 6.59 -44.76
CA ARG A 651 -30.18 6.63 -46.16
C ARG A 651 -28.93 5.76 -46.31
N LYS A 652 -28.98 4.89 -47.32
CA LYS A 652 -27.96 3.90 -47.72
C LYS A 652 -26.61 4.57 -47.97
N ILE A 653 -25.53 4.09 -47.35
CA ILE A 653 -24.16 4.20 -47.89
C ILE A 653 -23.45 2.86 -47.67
N LYS A 654 -22.83 2.38 -48.75
CA LYS A 654 -22.20 1.06 -48.93
C LYS A 654 -21.01 0.86 -47.99
N ALA A 655 -20.87 -0.37 -47.51
CA ALA A 655 -19.66 -0.87 -46.86
C ALA A 655 -18.45 -0.76 -47.81
N LYS A 656 -17.39 -0.08 -47.36
CA LYS A 656 -16.03 -0.33 -47.81
C LYS A 656 -15.10 -0.41 -46.60
N LYS A 657 -14.31 -1.47 -46.63
CA LYS A 657 -13.21 -1.89 -45.74
C LYS A 657 -12.39 -0.76 -45.12
N LEU A 658 -11.99 -0.95 -43.86
CA LEU A 658 -10.70 -0.54 -43.26
C LEU A 658 -10.52 -1.48 -42.05
N ILE A 659 -9.82 -2.61 -42.14
CA ILE A 659 -8.36 -2.79 -42.07
C ILE A 659 -7.71 -1.88 -41.00
N VAL A 660 -7.52 -2.50 -39.83
CA VAL A 660 -6.39 -2.42 -38.89
C VAL A 660 -5.25 -1.46 -39.26
N MET A 661 -4.94 -0.53 -38.36
CA MET A 661 -3.65 -0.40 -37.64
C MET A 661 -3.88 0.31 -36.32
#